data_AF-A0A835JS18-F1
#
_entry.id   AF-A0A835JS18-F1
#
_cell.length_a   1.000
_cell.length_b   1.000
_cell.length_c   1.000
_cell.angle_alpha   90.00
_cell.angle_beta   90.00
_cell.angle_gamma   90.00
#
_symmetry.space_group_name_H-M   'P 1'
#
loop_
_entity.id
_entity.type
_entity.pdbx_description
1 polymer ?
#
loop_
_entity_poly.entity_id
_entity_poly.type
_entity_poly.pdbx_seq_one_letter_code
_entity_poly.pdbx_strand_id
1 'polypeptide(L)'
;MLGQAQCFTFRDRIYNASNINAGFASTRKRRCPRTGGEANLAPLDSVTPNSFDNNYFKNLMRKKGVLQSDQVLFNGGSTDRIVSKYNRNPAKFSSDFASAMIKMGNIRRLTGSAGQIRRICSVNLVLVQSRSRKLTEMAAKVAASFIFMLFFLSTACQAKLSSSFYDKSCPNAESAIRTAIRAAIARERRMAASLIRLHFHDCFVQGCDASILLDKTSSIQSEKTARPNNNSARGYEVIDKAKSEVEKICPGVVSCADIIAVAARDASAYVGGPSWAVKLGRRDSTTASQNLANTDLPAFSDGLDILISRFQKNGLTARDMVALSGSHTLGQAQCLTFRDRIYSASNIDAGFASTRKRRCPRTGGQENLAPLDLVTPNSFDNNYFKNLMRKKGLLQSDQVLFNGGSTDSIVSEYSRNPAKFSSDFASAMIKMGNIDPLTGSAGQIRRICSASLVLLHLRKHREMAVKVAAAFIFMLFFLSTTCQAKLSSSFYDKSCPKAETTIRTAIRAAIARERRMAASLIRLHFHDCFVQGCDASILLDETSSIQSEKTAGPNSNSVRGYEVIDKAKSKVEKICPGVVGGPSWAVKLGRRDSTTASRNLANTDLPSFSDSLDTLVSRFQKKGLTARDMVALSGSHTLGQAQCFTFRDRIYNASNIDAGFASTRKRRCPRTGGQANLAPLDLVTPNSFDNNYFKNLMRKKGLLHSDQVLFNGGSTDNIVSEYSKNPAKFSSDFASAMIKMGNIRPLIGSAGQIRRICSASLVLLHLRKHREMAVKVAAAFLFMLFFLSTTCQAKLSSSFYDKSCPKAETTIRTAIRAAIARERRMAASLIRLHFHDCFVQVLVQLEATVLLLLLTLSWHGCDASILLDETSSIQSEKTAGPNSNSVRGYEVIDKAKSKVEKICPGVVSCADIIAVAARDASAYVGGPSWAVKLGRRDSTTASRNLANTDLPSFSDSLDTIVSRFQKKGLTARDMVALSGSHTLGQAQCFTFHDRIYNASNIDAGFASTRKRRCPRTGGQANLAPLDLVTPNSFDNNYFKNLMRKKGLLQSDQVLFNGGFTDSIVSEYSRNPAKFSSDFASAMIKMGNIRPLTGSAGQIRRICSAVN
;
A
#
# COMPACT_ATOMS: atom_id res chain seq x y z
N MET A 1 2.60 52.19 -14.31
CA MET A 1 3.11 53.54 -13.96
C MET A 1 4.43 53.74 -14.65
N LEU A 2 5.53 53.14 -14.19
CA LEU A 2 6.73 52.98 -15.04
C LEU A 2 6.44 52.03 -16.22
N GLY A 3 7.13 52.26 -17.35
CA GLY A 3 7.16 51.36 -18.50
C GLY A 3 6.31 51.78 -19.71
N GLN A 4 6.40 50.95 -20.76
CA GLN A 4 5.75 51.16 -22.05
C GLN A 4 4.72 50.05 -22.30
N ALA A 5 3.61 50.39 -22.95
CA ALA A 5 2.56 49.45 -23.34
C ALA A 5 2.56 49.26 -24.86
N GLN A 6 2.18 48.06 -25.31
CA GLN A 6 2.06 47.75 -26.73
C GLN A 6 0.80 48.40 -27.32
N CYS A 7 0.92 49.00 -28.50
CA CYS A 7 -0.10 49.85 -29.12
C CYS A 7 -1.49 49.22 -29.18
N PHE A 8 -1.61 47.90 -29.42
CA PHE A 8 -2.91 47.22 -29.46
C PHE A 8 -3.74 47.39 -28.18
N THR A 9 -3.09 47.52 -27.01
CA THR A 9 -3.76 47.60 -25.69
C THR A 9 -4.55 48.89 -25.45
N PHE A 10 -4.32 49.93 -26.26
CA PHE A 10 -4.99 51.24 -26.14
C PHE A 10 -5.33 51.90 -27.48
N ARG A 11 -5.09 51.23 -28.63
CA ARG A 11 -5.33 51.78 -29.97
C ARG A 11 -6.75 52.34 -30.11
N ASP A 12 -7.74 51.55 -29.70
CA ASP A 12 -9.15 51.97 -29.74
C ASP A 12 -9.38 53.28 -28.97
N ARG A 13 -8.91 53.37 -27.72
CA ARG A 13 -9.04 54.57 -26.88
C ARG A 13 -8.39 55.81 -27.51
N ILE A 14 -7.18 55.72 -28.06
CA ILE A 14 -6.55 56.90 -28.68
C ILE A 14 -7.23 57.34 -29.98
N TYR A 15 -7.97 56.46 -30.65
CA TYR A 15 -8.73 56.81 -31.86
C TYR A 15 -10.15 57.29 -31.59
N ASN A 16 -10.85 56.67 -30.64
CA ASN A 16 -12.31 56.74 -30.53
C ASN A 16 -12.84 57.35 -29.21
N ALA A 17 -12.00 57.57 -28.18
CA ALA A 17 -12.48 58.14 -26.91
C ALA A 17 -12.62 59.67 -26.95
N SER A 18 -13.77 60.20 -26.54
CA SER A 18 -14.02 61.66 -26.46
C SER A 18 -13.35 62.34 -25.26
N ASN A 19 -12.95 61.60 -24.22
CA ASN A 19 -12.33 62.14 -23.00
C ASN A 19 -10.79 62.05 -22.98
N ILE A 20 -10.13 62.03 -24.15
CA ILE A 20 -8.67 62.10 -24.28
C ILE A 20 -8.23 63.45 -24.89
N ASN A 21 -7.10 63.98 -24.46
CA ASN A 21 -6.54 65.22 -24.99
C ASN A 21 -6.14 65.05 -26.47
N ALA A 22 -6.74 65.83 -27.38
CA ALA A 22 -6.62 65.64 -28.83
C ALA A 22 -5.18 65.72 -29.36
N GLY A 23 -4.39 66.72 -28.92
CA GLY A 23 -2.97 66.86 -29.32
C GLY A 23 -2.08 65.71 -28.83
N PHE A 24 -2.35 65.21 -27.62
CA PHE A 24 -1.70 64.00 -27.11
C PHE A 24 -2.11 62.74 -27.89
N ALA A 25 -3.40 62.57 -28.17
CA ALA A 25 -3.90 61.45 -28.96
C ALA A 25 -3.29 61.45 -30.38
N SER A 26 -3.24 62.61 -31.07
CA SER A 26 -2.55 62.78 -32.35
C SER A 26 -1.07 62.36 -32.27
N THR A 27 -0.37 62.77 -31.21
CA THR A 27 1.03 62.38 -30.97
C THR A 27 1.20 60.87 -30.72
N ARG A 28 0.21 60.20 -30.11
CA ARG A 28 0.21 58.72 -29.96
C ARG A 28 -0.18 57.98 -31.25
N LYS A 29 -1.11 58.50 -32.05
CA LYS A 29 -1.50 57.93 -33.35
C LYS A 29 -0.32 57.79 -34.31
N ARG A 30 0.63 58.74 -34.30
CA ARG A 30 1.88 58.66 -35.09
C ARG A 30 2.79 57.47 -34.72
N ARG A 31 2.70 56.94 -33.51
CA ARG A 31 3.50 55.78 -33.03
C ARG A 31 2.69 54.47 -32.97
N CYS A 32 1.36 54.60 -32.90
CA CYS A 32 0.36 53.55 -32.84
C CYS A 32 -0.71 53.78 -33.92
N PRO A 33 -0.42 53.44 -35.20
CA PRO A 33 -1.35 53.64 -36.30
C PRO A 33 -2.65 52.82 -36.16
N ARG A 34 -3.68 53.21 -36.93
CA ARG A 34 -5.01 52.57 -36.91
C ARG A 34 -4.96 51.12 -37.44
N THR A 35 -4.03 50.85 -38.36
CA THR A 35 -3.70 49.54 -38.93
C THR A 35 -2.19 49.28 -38.76
N GLY A 36 -1.80 48.04 -38.48
CA GLY A 36 -0.40 47.66 -38.23
C GLY A 36 0.16 48.18 -36.89
N GLY A 37 1.49 48.04 -36.71
CA GLY A 37 2.23 48.56 -35.56
C GLY A 37 1.81 47.97 -34.19
N GLU A 38 1.23 46.77 -34.16
CA GLU A 38 0.58 46.17 -32.99
C GLU A 38 1.50 46.07 -31.75
N ALA A 39 2.72 45.59 -32.00
CA ALA A 39 3.75 45.35 -30.99
C ALA A 39 4.55 46.60 -30.62
N ASN A 40 4.36 47.73 -31.32
CA ASN A 40 5.07 48.98 -31.04
C ASN A 40 4.82 49.41 -29.60
N LEU A 41 5.90 49.77 -28.89
CA LEU A 41 5.81 50.23 -27.51
C LEU A 41 5.67 51.75 -27.46
N ALA A 42 4.63 52.24 -26.76
CA ALA A 42 4.51 53.64 -26.37
C ALA A 42 4.56 53.77 -24.85
N PRO A 43 5.31 54.76 -24.30
CA PRO A 43 5.37 54.94 -22.87
C PRO A 43 4.03 55.39 -22.28
N LEU A 44 3.71 54.91 -21.06
CA LEU A 44 2.46 55.27 -20.39
C LEU A 44 2.49 56.69 -19.81
N ASP A 45 3.62 57.12 -19.24
CA ASP A 45 3.89 58.55 -19.00
C ASP A 45 4.50 59.20 -20.25
N SER A 46 4.11 60.44 -20.57
CA SER A 46 4.62 61.13 -21.76
C SER A 46 5.78 62.09 -21.51
N VAL A 47 6.16 62.29 -20.25
CA VAL A 47 7.16 63.28 -19.81
C VAL A 47 8.35 62.57 -19.18
N THR A 48 8.10 61.65 -18.24
CA THR A 48 9.15 60.95 -17.47
C THR A 48 8.89 59.43 -17.40
N PRO A 49 8.92 58.72 -18.55
CA PRO A 49 8.51 57.31 -18.65
C PRO A 49 9.31 56.31 -17.79
N ASN A 50 10.50 56.72 -17.36
CA ASN A 50 11.45 55.92 -16.60
C ASN A 50 11.66 56.45 -15.16
N SER A 51 11.02 57.56 -14.76
CA SER A 51 11.18 58.16 -13.44
C SER A 51 10.00 57.83 -12.54
N PHE A 52 10.26 57.48 -11.28
CA PHE A 52 9.19 57.32 -10.29
C PHE A 52 8.83 58.68 -9.68
N ASP A 53 7.92 59.39 -10.35
CA ASP A 53 7.41 60.70 -9.92
C ASP A 53 5.88 60.80 -10.06
N ASN A 54 5.32 62.00 -9.87
CA ASN A 54 3.88 62.25 -9.92
C ASN A 54 3.35 62.84 -11.25
N ASN A 55 4.16 62.88 -12.31
CA ASN A 55 3.75 63.31 -13.65
C ASN A 55 2.64 62.43 -14.22
N TYR A 56 2.56 61.16 -13.83
CA TYR A 56 1.43 60.28 -14.15
C TYR A 56 0.08 60.94 -13.78
N PHE A 57 -0.03 61.50 -12.58
CA PHE A 57 -1.26 62.19 -12.14
C PHE A 57 -1.48 63.52 -12.86
N LYS A 58 -0.42 64.26 -13.21
CA LYS A 58 -0.51 65.46 -14.09
C LYS A 58 -1.05 65.08 -15.47
N ASN A 59 -0.62 63.94 -16.00
CA ASN A 59 -1.08 63.41 -17.27
C ASN A 59 -2.56 62.98 -17.19
N LEU A 60 -2.99 62.28 -16.14
CA LEU A 60 -4.41 61.97 -15.93
C LEU A 60 -5.28 63.25 -15.84
N MET A 61 -4.87 64.23 -15.03
CA MET A 61 -5.60 65.50 -14.90
C MET A 61 -5.66 66.31 -16.20
N ARG A 62 -4.68 66.15 -17.09
CA ARG A 62 -4.65 66.75 -18.44
C ARG A 62 -5.32 65.89 -19.51
N LYS A 63 -6.14 64.88 -19.13
CA LYS A 63 -6.79 63.91 -20.03
C LYS A 63 -5.81 63.14 -20.94
N LYS A 64 -4.61 62.85 -20.45
CA LYS A 64 -3.55 62.10 -21.16
C LYS A 64 -3.41 60.65 -20.67
N GLY A 65 -4.40 60.11 -19.95
CA GLY A 65 -4.46 58.69 -19.59
C GLY A 65 -4.59 57.81 -20.83
N VAL A 66 -3.52 57.06 -21.15
CA VAL A 66 -3.42 56.20 -22.34
C VAL A 66 -4.38 55.00 -22.26
N LEU A 67 -4.44 54.34 -21.10
CA LEU A 67 -5.38 53.25 -20.83
C LEU A 67 -6.71 53.78 -20.30
N GLN A 68 -7.83 53.12 -20.62
CA GLN A 68 -9.15 53.51 -20.13
C GLN A 68 -9.25 53.38 -18.60
N SER A 69 -8.70 52.29 -18.06
CA SER A 69 -8.56 52.01 -16.62
C SER A 69 -7.89 53.13 -15.83
N ASP A 70 -6.96 53.83 -16.47
CA ASP A 70 -6.11 54.82 -15.83
C ASP A 70 -6.78 56.19 -15.89
N GLN A 71 -7.44 56.55 -16.99
CA GLN A 71 -8.17 57.81 -17.09
C GLN A 71 -9.40 57.86 -16.18
N VAL A 72 -10.09 56.74 -15.93
CA VAL A 72 -11.26 56.73 -15.01
C VAL A 72 -10.89 57.00 -13.54
N LEU A 73 -9.60 57.02 -13.18
CA LEU A 73 -9.14 57.50 -11.87
C LEU A 73 -9.28 59.03 -11.71
N PHE A 74 -9.39 59.77 -12.82
CA PHE A 74 -9.66 61.21 -12.85
C PHE A 74 -10.68 61.54 -13.95
N ASN A 75 -11.96 61.39 -13.61
CA ASN A 75 -13.09 61.55 -14.54
C ASN A 75 -14.39 61.93 -13.79
N GLY A 76 -14.30 62.82 -12.81
CA GLY A 76 -15.44 63.28 -11.99
C GLY A 76 -15.87 62.29 -10.90
N GLY A 77 -15.00 61.34 -10.52
CA GLY A 77 -15.30 60.31 -9.54
C GLY A 77 -14.75 60.61 -8.14
N SER A 78 -15.04 59.72 -7.19
CA SER A 78 -14.51 59.79 -5.81
C SER A 78 -12.97 59.68 -5.74
N THR A 79 -12.33 59.15 -6.78
CA THR A 79 -10.87 59.06 -6.91
C THR A 79 -10.20 60.39 -7.30
N ASP A 80 -10.94 61.34 -7.89
CA ASP A 80 -10.38 62.60 -8.41
C ASP A 80 -9.71 63.44 -7.31
N ARG A 81 -10.26 63.41 -6.09
CA ARG A 81 -9.71 64.08 -4.89
C ARG A 81 -8.36 63.50 -4.48
N ILE A 82 -8.14 62.19 -4.69
CA ILE A 82 -6.89 61.49 -4.36
C ILE A 82 -5.83 61.79 -5.44
N VAL A 83 -6.19 61.68 -6.72
CA VAL A 83 -5.30 62.03 -7.84
C VAL A 83 -4.84 63.49 -7.76
N SER A 84 -5.75 64.42 -7.43
CA SER A 84 -5.41 65.83 -7.21
C SER A 84 -4.42 66.03 -6.06
N LYS A 85 -4.58 65.27 -4.97
CA LYS A 85 -3.68 65.32 -3.79
C LYS A 85 -2.29 64.80 -4.12
N TYR A 86 -2.19 63.70 -4.87
CA TYR A 86 -0.91 63.12 -5.29
C TYR A 86 -0.19 63.95 -6.37
N ASN A 87 -0.92 64.66 -7.24
CA ASN A 87 -0.33 65.67 -8.13
C ASN A 87 0.25 66.87 -7.35
N ARG A 88 -0.52 67.44 -6.40
CA ARG A 88 -0.08 68.63 -5.67
C ARG A 88 1.00 68.36 -4.61
N ASN A 89 1.07 67.14 -4.07
CA ASN A 89 2.04 66.77 -3.05
C ASN A 89 2.80 65.49 -3.44
N PRO A 90 3.97 65.61 -4.11
CA PRO A 90 4.81 64.47 -4.50
C PRO A 90 5.26 63.62 -3.31
N ALA A 91 5.61 64.25 -2.19
CA ALA A 91 6.06 63.54 -0.99
C ALA A 91 4.94 62.66 -0.39
N LYS A 92 3.70 63.15 -0.37
CA LYS A 92 2.56 62.35 0.11
C LYS A 92 2.19 61.23 -0.86
N PHE A 93 2.34 61.43 -2.17
CA PHE A 93 2.25 60.33 -3.14
C PHE A 93 3.28 59.25 -2.83
N SER A 94 4.57 59.59 -2.72
CA SER A 94 5.63 58.62 -2.44
C SER A 94 5.44 57.90 -1.10
N SER A 95 4.97 58.61 -0.07
CA SER A 95 4.66 58.05 1.25
C SER A 95 3.46 57.07 1.22
N ASP A 96 2.37 57.42 0.55
CA ASP A 96 1.20 56.55 0.43
C ASP A 96 1.46 55.38 -0.53
N PHE A 97 2.26 55.58 -1.58
CA PHE A 97 2.71 54.51 -2.47
C PHE A 97 3.64 53.53 -1.75
N ALA A 98 4.62 54.01 -0.97
CA ALA A 98 5.45 53.14 -0.14
C ALA A 98 4.60 52.34 0.85
N SER A 99 3.63 52.99 1.50
CA SER A 99 2.67 52.34 2.41
C SER A 99 1.80 51.29 1.69
N ALA A 100 1.35 51.57 0.47
CA ALA A 100 0.60 50.64 -0.37
C ALA A 100 1.47 49.47 -0.87
N MET A 101 2.73 49.71 -1.23
CA MET A 101 3.68 48.67 -1.65
C MET A 101 4.13 47.80 -0.47
N ILE A 102 4.22 48.34 0.75
CA ILE A 102 4.41 47.54 1.98
C ILE A 102 3.18 46.65 2.19
N LYS A 103 1.96 47.19 2.12
CA LYS A 103 0.72 46.38 2.22
C LYS A 103 0.65 45.31 1.11
N MET A 104 1.03 45.64 -0.12
CA MET A 104 1.03 44.72 -1.26
C MET A 104 2.10 43.63 -1.14
N GLY A 105 3.31 44.00 -0.70
CA GLY A 105 4.40 43.08 -0.36
C GLY A 105 4.17 42.30 0.95
N ASN A 106 3.07 42.58 1.66
CA ASN A 106 2.55 41.80 2.77
C ASN A 106 1.40 40.86 2.35
N ILE A 107 0.73 41.09 1.20
CA ILE A 107 -0.25 40.16 0.64
C ILE A 107 0.47 38.87 0.21
N ARG A 108 0.10 37.74 0.83
CA ARG A 108 0.76 36.43 0.65
C ARG A 108 2.27 36.42 0.96
N ARG A 109 2.72 37.26 1.89
CA ARG A 109 4.12 37.22 2.35
C ARG A 109 4.44 35.87 2.98
N LEU A 110 5.52 35.25 2.52
CA LEU A 110 6.00 33.97 3.03
C LEU A 110 7.02 34.27 4.15
N THR A 111 6.59 34.14 5.40
CA THR A 111 7.41 34.42 6.59
C THR A 111 8.00 33.15 7.19
N GLY A 112 9.16 33.27 7.84
CA GLY A 112 9.84 32.16 8.52
C GLY A 112 10.09 30.98 7.59
N SER A 113 9.44 29.85 7.87
CA SER A 113 9.49 28.62 7.07
C SER A 113 9.29 28.82 5.56
N ALA A 114 8.23 29.52 5.16
CA ALA A 114 7.57 29.25 3.88
C ALA A 114 8.23 29.88 2.63
N GLY A 115 9.40 30.52 2.75
CA GLY A 115 10.12 31.12 1.64
C GLY A 115 11.64 31.13 1.86
N GLN A 116 12.42 30.95 0.80
CA GLN A 116 13.88 31.02 0.85
C GLN A 116 14.41 32.36 0.32
N ILE A 117 15.40 32.93 1.02
CA ILE A 117 16.13 34.12 0.54
C ILE A 117 17.03 33.68 -0.63
N ARG A 118 16.75 34.19 -1.84
CA ARG A 118 17.64 34.03 -3.00
C ARG A 118 18.73 35.11 -2.93
N ARG A 119 20.00 34.71 -2.88
CA ARG A 119 21.13 35.66 -2.75
C ARG A 119 21.58 36.29 -4.07
N ILE A 120 21.36 35.62 -5.21
CA ILE A 120 21.61 36.17 -6.55
C ILE A 120 20.43 35.78 -7.45
N CYS A 121 19.97 36.73 -8.27
CA CYS A 121 18.84 36.56 -9.18
C CYS A 121 19.29 36.87 -10.62
N SER A 122 19.41 35.82 -11.44
CA SER A 122 19.67 35.83 -12.90
C SER A 122 21.10 36.16 -13.37
N VAL A 123 21.57 35.38 -14.36
CA VAL A 123 22.73 35.56 -15.28
C VAL A 123 22.57 34.51 -16.41
N ASN A 124 23.10 34.62 -17.64
CA ASN A 124 24.05 35.55 -18.29
C ASN A 124 23.74 35.61 -19.82
N LEU A 125 24.24 36.53 -20.67
CA LEU A 125 24.97 37.79 -20.47
C LEU A 125 24.27 38.94 -21.26
N VAL A 126 24.63 39.47 -22.46
CA VAL A 126 25.77 39.36 -23.41
C VAL A 126 26.03 40.74 -24.07
N LEU A 127 27.10 41.45 -23.65
CA LEU A 127 27.84 42.54 -24.36
C LEU A 127 27.04 43.81 -24.83
N VAL A 128 27.63 45.00 -25.07
CA VAL A 128 29.02 45.52 -25.10
C VAL A 128 29.16 46.77 -24.19
N GLN A 129 30.41 47.15 -23.87
CA GLN A 129 30.84 48.35 -23.11
C GLN A 129 30.45 49.69 -23.79
N SER A 130 30.57 50.88 -23.17
CA SER A 130 31.58 51.36 -22.20
C SER A 130 31.04 52.53 -21.32
N ARG A 131 31.77 53.32 -20.50
CA ARG A 131 33.22 53.63 -20.38
C ARG A 131 33.54 54.18 -18.95
N SER A 132 34.78 53.96 -18.47
CA SER A 132 35.71 54.96 -17.84
C SER A 132 35.15 56.07 -16.91
N ARG A 133 35.70 56.36 -15.69
CA ARG A 133 37.01 55.99 -15.06
C ARG A 133 37.07 56.32 -13.54
N LYS A 134 38.13 55.84 -12.87
CA LYS A 134 38.79 56.42 -11.67
C LYS A 134 38.00 56.58 -10.35
N LEU A 135 37.50 55.48 -9.77
CA LEU A 135 37.21 55.41 -8.32
C LEU A 135 37.39 54.00 -7.70
N THR A 136 37.95 53.04 -8.45
CA THR A 136 37.84 51.59 -8.18
C THR A 136 39.13 50.90 -7.69
N GLU A 137 40.28 51.57 -7.71
CA GLU A 137 41.58 50.88 -7.62
C GLU A 137 42.02 50.50 -6.18
N MET A 138 41.55 51.21 -5.15
CA MET A 138 41.85 50.87 -3.74
C MET A 138 41.10 49.62 -3.26
N ALA A 139 39.78 49.58 -3.46
CA ALA A 139 38.95 48.46 -2.99
C ALA A 139 39.25 47.13 -3.72
N ALA A 140 39.72 47.22 -4.97
CA ALA A 140 39.99 46.05 -5.81
C ALA A 140 41.07 45.12 -5.23
N LYS A 141 42.11 45.64 -4.57
CA LYS A 141 43.22 44.82 -4.05
C LYS A 141 42.80 43.93 -2.88
N VAL A 142 42.05 44.48 -1.92
CA VAL A 142 41.51 43.72 -0.78
C VAL A 142 40.46 42.70 -1.24
N ALA A 143 39.58 43.11 -2.17
CA ALA A 143 38.59 42.21 -2.76
C ALA A 143 39.24 41.07 -3.55
N ALA A 144 40.30 41.34 -4.32
CA ALA A 144 41.04 40.32 -5.07
C ALA A 144 41.65 39.26 -4.14
N SER A 145 42.30 39.66 -3.04
CA SER A 145 42.83 38.72 -2.05
C SER A 145 41.75 37.84 -1.43
N PHE A 146 40.59 38.41 -1.08
CA PHE A 146 39.44 37.65 -0.56
C PHE A 146 38.81 36.71 -1.60
N ILE A 147 38.73 37.14 -2.87
CA ILE A 147 38.19 36.32 -3.98
C ILE A 147 39.15 35.16 -4.30
N PHE A 148 40.46 35.40 -4.29
CA PHE A 148 41.48 34.36 -4.48
C PHE A 148 41.42 33.32 -3.34
N MET A 149 41.34 33.78 -2.09
CA MET A 149 41.14 32.91 -0.92
C MET A 149 39.82 32.11 -0.99
N LEU A 150 38.73 32.71 -1.44
CA LEU A 150 37.46 32.02 -1.67
C LEU A 150 37.53 30.98 -2.81
N PHE A 151 38.32 31.23 -3.85
CA PHE A 151 38.58 30.24 -4.89
C PHE A 151 39.33 29.02 -4.35
N PHE A 152 40.33 29.20 -3.48
CA PHE A 152 41.01 28.08 -2.79
C PHE A 152 40.10 27.30 -1.83
N LEU A 153 39.09 27.94 -1.23
CA LEU A 153 38.08 27.28 -0.39
C LEU A 153 36.99 26.55 -1.20
N SER A 154 36.90 26.79 -2.51
CA SER A 154 35.99 26.10 -3.41
C SER A 154 36.56 24.78 -3.98
N THR A 155 37.33 24.03 -3.18
CA THR A 155 37.60 22.63 -3.48
C THR A 155 36.29 21.85 -3.54
N ALA A 156 35.83 21.53 -4.74
CA ALA A 156 34.70 20.63 -4.94
C ALA A 156 35.10 19.25 -4.39
N CYS A 157 34.67 18.96 -3.16
CA CYS A 157 34.87 17.66 -2.53
C CYS A 157 34.00 16.62 -3.25
N GLN A 158 34.49 16.15 -4.40
CA GLN A 158 34.03 14.89 -4.98
C GLN A 158 34.15 13.83 -3.90
N ALA A 159 33.05 13.13 -3.62
CA ALA A 159 32.98 12.09 -2.61
C ALA A 159 33.73 10.83 -3.12
N LYS A 160 35.06 10.92 -3.16
CA LYS A 160 35.95 9.83 -3.57
C LYS A 160 35.72 8.62 -2.67
N LEU A 161 35.62 7.44 -3.27
CA LEU A 161 35.48 6.20 -2.51
C LEU A 161 36.74 5.98 -1.65
N SER A 162 36.56 5.67 -0.37
CA SER A 162 37.63 5.42 0.59
C SER A 162 37.36 4.15 1.38
N SER A 163 38.39 3.38 1.74
CA SER A 163 38.20 2.26 2.68
C SER A 163 37.71 2.75 4.05
N SER A 164 38.07 3.96 4.46
CA SER A 164 37.68 4.59 5.73
C SER A 164 36.34 5.37 5.70
N PHE A 165 35.54 5.23 4.63
CA PHE A 165 34.36 6.09 4.40
C PHE A 165 33.31 6.01 5.52
N TYR A 166 33.18 4.84 6.16
CA TYR A 166 32.20 4.61 7.22
C TYR A 166 32.75 4.70 8.64
N ASP A 167 34.07 4.81 8.85
CA ASP A 167 34.71 4.77 10.18
C ASP A 167 34.12 5.78 11.18
N LYS A 168 33.78 7.00 10.71
CA LYS A 168 33.20 8.07 11.54
C LYS A 168 31.67 8.12 11.51
N SER A 169 31.02 7.49 10.53
CA SER A 169 29.57 7.62 10.28
C SER A 169 28.77 6.35 10.56
N CYS A 170 29.42 5.18 10.52
CA CYS A 170 28.94 3.89 10.97
C CYS A 170 30.12 2.90 11.18
N PRO A 171 30.95 3.07 12.22
CA PRO A 171 32.14 2.23 12.44
C PRO A 171 31.87 0.72 12.46
N ASN A 172 30.69 0.31 12.94
CA ASN A 172 30.30 -1.09 13.04
C ASN A 172 29.67 -1.68 11.75
N ALA A 173 29.58 -0.90 10.65
CA ALA A 173 28.98 -1.34 9.38
C ALA A 173 29.60 -2.64 8.86
N GLU A 174 30.93 -2.63 8.67
CA GLU A 174 31.63 -3.77 8.09
C GLU A 174 31.59 -5.02 8.98
N SER A 175 31.65 -4.85 10.30
CA SER A 175 31.53 -5.96 11.25
C SER A 175 30.16 -6.65 11.16
N ALA A 176 29.08 -5.86 11.03
CA ALA A 176 27.72 -6.37 10.86
C ALA A 176 27.52 -7.08 9.51
N ILE A 177 28.04 -6.51 8.41
CA ILE A 177 28.02 -7.16 7.09
C ILE A 177 28.79 -8.48 7.17
N ARG A 178 30.05 -8.45 7.62
CA ARG A 178 30.91 -9.63 7.79
C ARG A 178 30.23 -10.75 8.56
N THR A 179 29.56 -10.43 9.65
CA THR A 179 28.84 -11.39 10.49
C THR A 179 27.69 -12.05 9.72
N ALA A 180 26.87 -11.27 9.01
CA ALA A 180 25.79 -11.79 8.18
C ALA A 180 26.29 -12.66 7.01
N ILE A 181 27.36 -12.23 6.33
CA ILE A 181 27.97 -12.96 5.20
C ILE A 181 28.59 -14.27 5.66
N ARG A 182 29.40 -14.26 6.74
CA ARG A 182 29.99 -15.48 7.30
C ARG A 182 28.92 -16.48 7.75
N ALA A 183 27.84 -16.02 8.40
CA ALA A 183 26.72 -16.89 8.78
C ALA A 183 26.01 -17.53 7.57
N ALA A 184 25.85 -16.79 6.46
CA ALA A 184 25.26 -17.33 5.24
C ALA A 184 26.15 -18.41 4.59
N ILE A 185 27.47 -18.19 4.54
CA ILE A 185 28.42 -19.14 3.93
C ILE A 185 28.68 -20.34 4.85
N ALA A 186 28.62 -20.17 6.18
CA ALA A 186 28.60 -21.29 7.13
C ALA A 186 27.41 -22.24 6.91
N ARG A 187 26.26 -21.69 6.50
CA ARG A 187 25.04 -22.46 6.22
C ARG A 187 25.05 -23.11 4.82
N GLU A 188 25.58 -22.44 3.81
CA GLU A 188 25.80 -23.02 2.48
C GLU A 188 27.12 -22.49 1.89
N ARG A 189 28.18 -23.31 1.87
CA ARG A 189 29.54 -22.84 1.52
C ARG A 189 29.66 -22.30 0.08
N ARG A 190 28.84 -22.81 -0.84
CA ARG A 190 28.63 -22.32 -2.22
C ARG A 190 28.08 -20.88 -2.29
N MET A 191 27.55 -20.33 -1.19
CA MET A 191 27.12 -18.93 -1.13
C MET A 191 28.30 -17.95 -1.35
N ALA A 192 29.54 -18.35 -1.06
CA ALA A 192 30.71 -17.52 -1.36
C ALA A 192 30.82 -17.21 -2.88
N ALA A 193 30.70 -18.25 -3.72
CA ALA A 193 30.64 -18.10 -5.17
C ALA A 193 29.47 -17.22 -5.61
N SER A 194 28.30 -17.39 -4.96
CA SER A 194 27.09 -16.63 -5.27
C SER A 194 27.29 -15.12 -5.05
N LEU A 195 27.94 -14.74 -3.94
CA LEU A 195 28.16 -13.34 -3.56
C LEU A 195 29.26 -12.66 -4.41
N ILE A 196 30.35 -13.37 -4.72
CA ILE A 196 31.39 -12.87 -5.64
C ILE A 196 30.79 -12.65 -7.03
N ARG A 197 30.05 -13.63 -7.56
CA ARG A 197 29.31 -13.52 -8.82
C ARG A 197 28.28 -12.39 -8.80
N LEU A 198 27.57 -12.18 -7.69
CA LEU A 198 26.59 -11.10 -7.55
C LEU A 198 27.26 -9.71 -7.65
N HIS A 199 28.50 -9.57 -7.17
CA HIS A 199 29.26 -8.32 -7.34
C HIS A 199 29.73 -8.09 -8.78
N PHE A 200 30.23 -9.15 -9.44
CA PHE A 200 30.59 -9.08 -10.87
C PHE A 200 29.37 -8.68 -11.73
N HIS A 201 28.25 -9.37 -11.52
CA HIS A 201 27.03 -9.16 -12.30
C HIS A 201 26.34 -7.82 -12.05
N ASP A 202 26.66 -7.12 -10.95
CA ASP A 202 26.26 -5.74 -10.70
C ASP A 202 27.12 -4.77 -11.55
N CYS A 203 28.44 -4.82 -11.35
CA CYS A 203 29.39 -3.88 -11.95
C CYS A 203 29.43 -3.91 -13.49
N PHE A 204 29.28 -5.08 -14.11
CA PHE A 204 29.41 -5.27 -15.57
C PHE A 204 28.17 -4.85 -16.40
N VAL A 205 27.15 -4.25 -15.78
CA VAL A 205 25.88 -3.89 -16.47
C VAL A 205 25.72 -2.38 -16.66
N GLN A 206 25.77 -1.63 -15.56
CA GLN A 206 25.58 -0.16 -15.56
C GLN A 206 26.41 0.53 -14.46
N GLY A 207 27.54 -0.06 -14.07
CA GLY A 207 28.36 0.35 -12.94
C GLY A 207 28.00 -0.35 -11.63
N CYS A 208 28.90 -0.30 -10.64
CA CYS A 208 28.69 -0.93 -9.33
C CYS A 208 27.69 -0.15 -8.46
N ASP A 209 26.41 -0.18 -8.78
CA ASP A 209 25.36 0.65 -8.17
C ASP A 209 24.24 -0.16 -7.47
N ALA A 210 24.39 -1.48 -7.34
CA ALA A 210 23.38 -2.40 -6.83
C ALA A 210 22.03 -2.36 -7.59
N SER A 211 22.03 -2.02 -8.88
CA SER A 211 20.86 -2.15 -9.76
C SER A 211 20.33 -3.58 -9.81
N ILE A 212 21.23 -4.58 -9.79
CA ILE A 212 20.88 -6.01 -9.85
C ILE A 212 19.99 -6.46 -8.68
N LEU A 213 20.00 -5.73 -7.56
CA LEU A 213 19.17 -6.02 -6.41
C LEU A 213 17.71 -5.56 -6.60
N LEU A 214 17.40 -4.65 -7.52
CA LEU A 214 16.06 -4.10 -7.68
C LEU A 214 15.06 -5.14 -8.21
N ASP A 215 13.90 -5.23 -7.55
CA ASP A 215 12.78 -6.06 -8.02
C ASP A 215 12.09 -5.43 -9.24
N LYS A 216 11.41 -6.27 -10.05
CA LYS A 216 10.64 -5.80 -11.21
C LYS A 216 9.46 -4.94 -10.75
N THR A 217 9.31 -3.76 -11.35
CA THR A 217 8.17 -2.86 -11.13
C THR A 217 7.58 -2.44 -12.47
N SER A 218 6.53 -1.61 -12.47
CA SER A 218 6.00 -0.98 -13.68
C SER A 218 6.98 0.02 -14.33
N SER A 219 8.05 0.44 -13.64
CA SER A 219 9.05 1.39 -14.13
C SER A 219 10.49 0.86 -14.07
N ILE A 220 10.70 -0.41 -13.70
CA ILE A 220 12.02 -1.04 -13.55
C ILE A 220 11.95 -2.45 -14.16
N GLN A 221 12.68 -2.66 -15.25
CA GLN A 221 12.90 -3.99 -15.82
C GLN A 221 14.10 -4.63 -15.11
N SER A 222 13.80 -5.52 -14.16
CA SER A 222 14.81 -6.09 -13.27
C SER A 222 15.82 -6.97 -14.00
N GLU A 223 17.09 -6.71 -13.74
CA GLU A 223 18.22 -7.52 -14.19
C GLU A 223 18.18 -8.95 -13.64
N LYS A 224 17.47 -9.20 -12.53
CA LYS A 224 17.23 -10.55 -12.01
C LYS A 224 16.54 -11.46 -13.03
N THR A 225 15.76 -10.86 -13.95
CA THR A 225 15.06 -11.57 -15.04
C THR A 225 15.81 -11.54 -16.38
N ALA A 226 17.04 -11.02 -16.44
CA ALA A 226 17.91 -11.16 -17.61
C ALA A 226 18.39 -12.61 -17.76
N ARG A 227 18.67 -13.07 -18.99
CA ARG A 227 19.06 -14.45 -19.30
C ARG A 227 20.27 -14.94 -18.47
N PRO A 228 21.32 -14.15 -18.19
CA PRO A 228 22.44 -14.60 -17.36
C PRO A 228 22.15 -14.65 -15.85
N ASN A 229 21.01 -14.11 -15.40
CA ASN A 229 20.66 -13.98 -13.98
C ASN A 229 19.44 -14.84 -13.58
N ASN A 230 18.47 -15.00 -14.48
CA ASN A 230 17.22 -15.72 -14.21
C ASN A 230 17.51 -17.17 -13.81
N ASN A 231 17.01 -17.60 -12.64
CA ASN A 231 17.28 -18.91 -12.02
C ASN A 231 18.79 -19.28 -11.89
N SER A 232 19.69 -18.29 -11.85
CA SER A 232 21.15 -18.47 -11.85
C SER A 232 21.86 -17.58 -10.82
N ALA A 233 21.53 -16.28 -10.79
CA ALA A 233 21.98 -15.35 -9.77
C ALA A 233 21.19 -15.53 -8.47
N ARG A 234 21.87 -15.49 -7.32
CA ARG A 234 21.30 -15.78 -5.98
C ARG A 234 22.14 -15.12 -4.87
N GLY A 235 21.60 -15.06 -3.66
CA GLY A 235 22.21 -14.34 -2.53
C GLY A 235 21.61 -12.95 -2.27
N TYR A 236 20.57 -12.55 -3.02
CA TYR A 236 19.82 -11.31 -2.80
C TYR A 236 19.31 -11.20 -1.35
N GLU A 237 18.79 -12.32 -0.83
CA GLU A 237 18.30 -12.49 0.54
C GLU A 237 19.41 -12.35 1.60
N VAL A 238 20.66 -12.66 1.24
CA VAL A 238 21.83 -12.46 2.11
C VAL A 238 22.23 -10.99 2.15
N ILE A 239 22.17 -10.28 1.02
CA ILE A 239 22.42 -8.83 0.96
C ILE A 239 21.32 -8.05 1.70
N ASP A 240 20.04 -8.37 1.48
CA ASP A 240 18.94 -7.75 2.25
C ASP A 240 19.01 -8.11 3.74
N LYS A 241 19.48 -9.31 4.12
CA LYS A 241 19.75 -9.67 5.51
C LYS A 241 20.89 -8.82 6.09
N ALA A 242 22.04 -8.72 5.43
CA ALA A 242 23.15 -7.87 5.86
C ALA A 242 22.71 -6.40 6.01
N LYS A 243 21.98 -5.88 5.02
CA LYS A 243 21.36 -4.55 5.06
C LYS A 243 20.42 -4.38 6.26
N SER A 244 19.59 -5.38 6.57
CA SER A 244 18.68 -5.33 7.71
C SER A 244 19.39 -5.27 9.08
N GLU A 245 20.62 -5.79 9.19
CA GLU A 245 21.43 -5.66 10.40
C GLU A 245 22.13 -4.30 10.46
N VAL A 246 22.68 -3.82 9.34
CA VAL A 246 23.30 -2.48 9.23
C VAL A 246 22.27 -1.36 9.48
N GLU A 247 21.03 -1.50 9.00
CA GLU A 247 19.94 -0.55 9.26
C GLU A 247 19.50 -0.48 10.75
N LYS A 248 19.88 -1.44 11.61
CA LYS A 248 19.69 -1.33 13.06
C LYS A 248 20.76 -0.47 13.73
N ILE A 249 21.95 -0.42 13.14
CA ILE A 249 23.14 0.24 13.68
C ILE A 249 23.20 1.70 13.21
N CYS A 250 23.06 1.92 11.90
CA CYS A 250 23.19 3.25 11.27
C CYS A 250 22.12 3.43 10.18
N PRO A 251 20.87 3.71 10.58
CA PRO A 251 19.71 3.60 9.71
C PRO A 251 19.79 4.60 8.54
N GLY A 252 20.04 4.12 7.32
CA GLY A 252 20.11 4.92 6.09
C GLY A 252 21.48 5.50 5.75
N VAL A 253 22.57 5.00 6.34
CA VAL A 253 23.95 5.49 6.11
C VAL A 253 24.70 4.70 5.03
N VAL A 254 24.55 3.37 5.01
CA VAL A 254 25.32 2.47 4.13
C VAL A 254 24.52 2.08 2.89
N SER A 255 25.09 2.22 1.69
CA SER A 255 24.45 1.81 0.42
C SER A 255 24.37 0.29 0.27
N CYS A 256 23.46 -0.23 -0.54
CA CYS A 256 23.47 -1.67 -0.86
C CYS A 256 24.64 -2.04 -1.81
N ALA A 257 25.07 -1.11 -2.67
CA ALA A 257 26.26 -1.27 -3.51
C ALA A 257 27.53 -1.53 -2.69
N ASP A 258 27.74 -0.78 -1.61
CA ASP A 258 28.85 -1.03 -0.68
C ASP A 258 28.71 -2.38 0.06
N ILE A 259 27.49 -2.81 0.39
CA ILE A 259 27.25 -4.12 1.01
C ILE A 259 27.60 -5.26 0.04
N ILE A 260 27.28 -5.16 -1.25
CA ILE A 260 27.71 -6.16 -2.26
C ILE A 260 29.25 -6.21 -2.33
N ALA A 261 29.91 -5.06 -2.41
CA ALA A 261 31.38 -5.00 -2.52
C ALA A 261 32.09 -5.57 -1.28
N VAL A 262 31.60 -5.25 -0.07
CA VAL A 262 32.07 -5.86 1.19
C VAL A 262 31.78 -7.35 1.23
N ALA A 263 30.60 -7.78 0.76
CA ALA A 263 30.19 -9.18 0.77
C ALA A 263 31.06 -10.05 -0.13
N ALA A 264 31.49 -9.56 -1.30
CA ALA A 264 32.41 -10.30 -2.17
C ALA A 264 33.79 -10.50 -1.53
N ARG A 265 34.33 -9.46 -0.87
CA ARG A 265 35.59 -9.56 -0.10
C ARG A 265 35.48 -10.55 1.05
N ASP A 266 34.46 -10.39 1.90
CA ASP A 266 34.30 -11.21 3.10
C ASP A 266 33.89 -12.65 2.75
N ALA A 267 33.27 -12.87 1.58
CA ALA A 267 33.06 -14.19 0.99
C ALA A 267 34.37 -14.85 0.57
N SER A 268 35.21 -14.17 -0.22
CA SER A 268 36.52 -14.64 -0.65
C SER A 268 37.37 -15.07 0.56
N ALA A 269 37.55 -14.16 1.52
CA ALA A 269 38.35 -14.40 2.72
C ALA A 269 37.82 -15.54 3.62
N TYR A 270 36.50 -15.82 3.63
CA TYR A 270 35.93 -16.91 4.43
C TYR A 270 36.20 -18.31 3.85
N VAL A 271 36.46 -18.42 2.54
CA VAL A 271 36.75 -19.71 1.87
C VAL A 271 38.22 -19.86 1.48
N GLY A 272 39.12 -19.07 2.08
CA GLY A 272 40.58 -19.16 1.91
C GLY A 272 41.17 -18.24 0.84
N GLY A 273 40.34 -17.43 0.16
CA GLY A 273 40.79 -16.49 -0.85
C GLY A 273 41.35 -15.19 -0.27
N PRO A 274 41.85 -14.28 -1.13
CA PRO A 274 42.36 -12.99 -0.69
C PRO A 274 41.29 -12.13 -0.02
N SER A 275 41.76 -11.18 0.80
CA SER A 275 41.00 -10.01 1.24
C SER A 275 41.66 -8.75 0.65
N TRP A 276 40.91 -7.65 0.56
CA TRP A 276 41.39 -6.40 -0.05
C TRP A 276 40.73 -5.16 0.55
N ALA A 277 41.38 -4.00 0.38
CA ALA A 277 40.80 -2.72 0.74
C ALA A 277 39.67 -2.33 -0.22
N VAL A 278 38.45 -2.74 0.09
CA VAL A 278 37.24 -2.24 -0.59
C VAL A 278 37.15 -0.74 -0.33
N LYS A 279 37.20 0.07 -1.40
CA LYS A 279 36.84 1.48 -1.32
C LYS A 279 35.32 1.58 -1.17
N LEU A 280 34.81 2.39 -0.25
CA LEU A 280 33.40 2.50 0.15
C LEU A 280 32.87 3.92 -0.07
N GLY A 281 31.54 4.06 -0.10
CA GLY A 281 30.85 5.35 -0.28
C GLY A 281 30.00 5.45 -1.54
N ARG A 282 29.68 4.30 -2.16
CA ARG A 282 28.82 4.20 -3.35
C ARG A 282 27.41 4.71 -3.06
N ARG A 283 26.63 4.81 -4.12
CA ARG A 283 25.19 5.11 -4.09
C ARG A 283 24.46 4.01 -4.82
N ASP A 284 23.26 3.76 -4.33
CA ASP A 284 22.32 2.84 -4.94
C ASP A 284 21.73 3.44 -6.21
N SER A 285 21.53 2.62 -7.24
CA SER A 285 20.77 2.99 -8.42
C SER A 285 19.30 3.25 -8.10
N THR A 286 18.67 4.07 -8.92
CA THR A 286 17.21 4.24 -8.96
C THR A 286 16.53 3.32 -9.98
N THR A 287 17.31 2.76 -10.92
CA THR A 287 16.91 2.02 -12.12
C THR A 287 17.73 0.74 -12.29
N ALA A 288 17.26 -0.18 -13.15
CA ALA A 288 17.98 -1.38 -13.55
C ALA A 288 17.69 -1.67 -15.02
N SER A 289 18.61 -2.35 -15.71
CA SER A 289 18.55 -2.58 -17.16
C SER A 289 18.66 -4.07 -17.52
N GLN A 290 17.52 -4.76 -17.55
CA GLN A 290 17.43 -6.14 -18.06
C GLN A 290 18.05 -6.32 -19.46
N ASN A 291 18.02 -5.29 -20.31
CA ASN A 291 18.62 -5.34 -21.65
C ASN A 291 20.16 -5.30 -21.59
N LEU A 292 20.77 -4.39 -20.83
CA LEU A 292 22.23 -4.37 -20.67
C LEU A 292 22.73 -5.66 -20.01
N ALA A 293 21.99 -6.19 -19.03
CA ALA A 293 22.32 -7.49 -18.44
C ALA A 293 22.11 -8.69 -19.41
N ASN A 294 21.42 -8.52 -20.54
CA ASN A 294 21.38 -9.52 -21.61
C ASN A 294 22.53 -9.37 -22.61
N THR A 295 23.04 -8.15 -22.83
CA THR A 295 24.04 -7.86 -23.87
C THR A 295 25.48 -7.83 -23.37
N ASP A 296 25.73 -7.30 -22.16
CA ASP A 296 27.06 -6.88 -21.70
C ASP A 296 27.74 -7.92 -20.80
N LEU A 297 26.96 -8.70 -20.04
CA LEU A 297 27.46 -9.84 -19.27
C LEU A 297 28.01 -10.94 -20.22
N PRO A 298 29.23 -11.47 -19.97
CA PRO A 298 29.79 -12.57 -20.76
C PRO A 298 28.91 -13.83 -20.79
N ALA A 299 28.87 -14.52 -21.93
CA ALA A 299 28.22 -15.81 -22.06
C ALA A 299 29.17 -16.98 -21.74
N PHE A 300 28.61 -18.11 -21.30
CA PHE A 300 29.35 -19.36 -21.05
C PHE A 300 30.01 -19.97 -22.31
N SER A 301 29.63 -19.46 -23.49
CA SER A 301 30.08 -19.86 -24.83
C SER A 301 30.96 -18.83 -25.53
N ASP A 302 31.24 -17.66 -24.92
CA ASP A 302 32.02 -16.60 -25.56
C ASP A 302 33.46 -17.05 -25.83
N GLY A 303 34.00 -16.68 -27.00
CA GLY A 303 35.39 -16.90 -27.38
C GLY A 303 36.35 -15.87 -26.77
N LEU A 304 37.66 -16.15 -26.81
CA LEU A 304 38.69 -15.37 -26.11
C LEU A 304 38.64 -13.87 -26.45
N ASP A 305 38.54 -13.50 -27.72
CA ASP A 305 38.53 -12.10 -28.16
C ASP A 305 37.27 -11.35 -27.72
N ILE A 306 36.12 -12.05 -27.65
CA ILE A 306 34.87 -11.50 -27.14
C ILE A 306 35.01 -11.23 -25.63
N LEU A 307 35.59 -12.15 -24.88
CA LEU A 307 35.87 -11.97 -23.45
C LEU A 307 36.84 -10.80 -23.22
N ILE A 308 37.94 -10.73 -23.96
CA ILE A 308 38.92 -9.64 -23.87
C ILE A 308 38.24 -8.29 -24.16
N SER A 309 37.48 -8.20 -25.25
CA SER A 309 36.75 -6.97 -25.62
C SER A 309 35.73 -6.52 -24.57
N ARG A 310 34.93 -7.45 -24.02
CA ARG A 310 33.97 -7.17 -22.92
C ARG A 310 34.65 -6.63 -21.66
N PHE A 311 35.81 -7.16 -21.29
CA PHE A 311 36.55 -6.71 -20.11
C PHE A 311 37.27 -5.38 -20.38
N GLN A 312 37.86 -5.20 -21.57
CA GLN A 312 38.48 -3.93 -21.99
C GLN A 312 37.47 -2.77 -22.04
N LYS A 313 36.23 -3.01 -22.49
CA LYS A 313 35.13 -2.03 -22.42
C LYS A 313 34.90 -1.50 -20.99
N ASN A 314 35.17 -2.32 -19.98
CA ASN A 314 35.05 -2.00 -18.56
C ASN A 314 36.39 -1.58 -17.92
N GLY A 315 37.41 -1.24 -18.72
CA GLY A 315 38.73 -0.80 -18.24
C GLY A 315 39.60 -1.91 -17.62
N LEU A 316 39.25 -3.19 -17.83
CA LEU A 316 39.97 -4.34 -17.29
C LEU A 316 40.88 -4.96 -18.35
N THR A 317 42.11 -5.29 -17.97
CA THR A 317 43.08 -5.94 -18.87
C THR A 317 42.76 -7.43 -19.06
N ALA A 318 43.35 -8.07 -20.07
CA ALA A 318 43.28 -9.53 -20.23
C ALA A 318 43.81 -10.28 -18.99
N ARG A 319 44.74 -9.69 -18.22
CA ARG A 319 45.23 -10.27 -16.96
C ARG A 319 44.20 -10.16 -15.82
N ASP A 320 43.49 -9.03 -15.74
CA ASP A 320 42.38 -8.85 -14.80
C ASP A 320 41.23 -9.79 -15.14
N MET A 321 40.94 -10.01 -16.43
CA MET A 321 39.97 -10.98 -16.92
C MET A 321 40.33 -12.40 -16.49
N VAL A 322 41.53 -12.90 -16.80
CA VAL A 322 41.97 -14.25 -16.41
C VAL A 322 41.96 -14.42 -14.88
N ALA A 323 42.30 -13.37 -14.12
CA ALA A 323 42.19 -13.40 -12.67
C ALA A 323 40.72 -13.52 -12.21
N LEU A 324 39.81 -12.67 -12.70
CA LEU A 324 38.40 -12.68 -12.31
C LEU A 324 37.68 -13.98 -12.70
N SER A 325 37.98 -14.56 -13.87
CA SER A 325 37.51 -15.89 -14.26
C SER A 325 37.99 -16.99 -13.30
N GLY A 326 39.15 -16.80 -12.65
CA GLY A 326 39.64 -17.65 -11.57
C GLY A 326 38.69 -17.80 -10.38
N SER A 327 37.70 -16.92 -10.20
CA SER A 327 36.62 -17.11 -9.21
C SER A 327 35.80 -18.39 -9.43
N HIS A 328 35.83 -18.97 -10.64
CA HIS A 328 35.26 -20.28 -10.95
C HIS A 328 36.02 -21.46 -10.29
N THR A 329 37.08 -21.23 -9.52
CA THR A 329 37.53 -22.20 -8.50
C THR A 329 36.43 -22.50 -7.46
N LEU A 330 35.47 -21.58 -7.28
CA LEU A 330 34.30 -21.77 -6.43
C LEU A 330 33.03 -22.05 -7.25
N GLY A 331 32.17 -22.92 -6.73
CA GLY A 331 30.78 -23.01 -7.18
C GLY A 331 30.51 -24.00 -8.32
N GLN A 332 29.36 -23.82 -8.97
CA GLN A 332 28.74 -24.83 -9.82
C GLN A 332 27.93 -24.19 -10.95
N ALA A 333 27.93 -24.83 -12.12
CA ALA A 333 27.15 -24.44 -13.29
C ALA A 333 26.03 -25.46 -13.59
N GLN A 334 24.97 -25.01 -14.29
CA GLN A 334 23.87 -25.85 -14.76
C GLN A 334 24.24 -26.56 -16.08
N CYS A 335 23.79 -27.81 -16.26
CA CYS A 335 24.02 -28.63 -17.44
C CYS A 335 23.74 -27.90 -18.77
N LEU A 336 22.70 -27.05 -18.81
CA LEU A 336 22.40 -26.18 -19.96
C LEU A 336 23.61 -25.35 -20.47
N THR A 337 24.51 -24.94 -19.57
CA THR A 337 25.66 -24.06 -19.88
C THR A 337 26.92 -24.77 -20.35
N PHE A 338 26.97 -26.11 -20.28
CA PHE A 338 28.15 -26.89 -20.67
C PHE A 338 27.85 -28.16 -21.48
N ARG A 339 26.58 -28.53 -21.69
CA ARG A 339 26.17 -29.72 -22.46
C ARG A 339 26.88 -29.80 -23.81
N ASP A 340 26.83 -28.72 -24.58
CA ASP A 340 27.31 -28.71 -25.96
C ASP A 340 28.82 -28.91 -26.01
N ARG A 341 29.56 -28.26 -25.09
CA ARG A 341 31.01 -28.48 -24.95
C ARG A 341 31.35 -29.93 -24.56
N ILE A 342 30.65 -30.53 -23.59
CA ILE A 342 30.99 -31.91 -23.18
C ILE A 342 30.66 -32.94 -24.28
N TYR A 343 29.72 -32.66 -25.17
CA TYR A 343 29.34 -33.57 -26.27
C TYR A 343 30.08 -33.33 -27.59
N SER A 344 30.52 -32.10 -27.88
CA SER A 344 30.96 -31.70 -29.24
C SER A 344 32.36 -31.07 -29.33
N ALA A 345 32.99 -30.67 -28.22
CA ALA A 345 34.31 -30.03 -28.29
C ALA A 345 35.47 -31.04 -28.40
N SER A 346 36.46 -30.72 -29.22
CA SER A 346 37.73 -31.47 -29.34
C SER A 346 38.76 -31.10 -28.27
N ASN A 347 38.64 -29.93 -27.64
CA ASN A 347 39.55 -29.43 -26.60
C ASN A 347 39.09 -29.78 -25.17
N ILE A 348 38.64 -31.03 -24.96
CA ILE A 348 38.20 -31.53 -23.65
C ILE A 348 38.84 -32.88 -23.33
N ASP A 349 39.20 -33.11 -22.06
CA ASP A 349 39.62 -34.43 -21.58
C ASP A 349 38.45 -35.43 -21.65
N ALA A 350 38.66 -36.57 -22.31
CA ALA A 350 37.62 -37.55 -22.59
C ALA A 350 37.02 -38.19 -21.32
N GLY A 351 37.83 -38.44 -20.29
CA GLY A 351 37.39 -39.01 -19.01
C GLY A 351 36.53 -38.03 -18.19
N PHE A 352 36.89 -36.75 -18.22
CA PHE A 352 36.11 -35.65 -17.66
C PHE A 352 34.80 -35.45 -18.43
N ALA A 353 34.85 -35.42 -19.76
CA ALA A 353 33.66 -35.34 -20.61
C ALA A 353 32.68 -36.49 -20.32
N SER A 354 33.17 -37.74 -20.30
CA SER A 354 32.39 -38.93 -19.88
C SER A 354 31.81 -38.77 -18.48
N THR A 355 32.60 -38.29 -17.52
CA THR A 355 32.17 -38.06 -16.14
C THR A 355 31.09 -36.98 -16.00
N ARG A 356 31.12 -35.92 -16.82
CA ARG A 356 30.06 -34.90 -16.84
C ARG A 356 28.79 -35.40 -17.55
N LYS A 357 28.91 -36.18 -18.62
CA LYS A 357 27.76 -36.79 -19.34
C LYS A 357 26.86 -37.61 -18.41
N ARG A 358 27.43 -38.35 -17.45
CA ARG A 358 26.67 -39.15 -16.45
C ARG A 358 25.62 -38.37 -15.64
N ARG A 359 25.72 -37.04 -15.51
CA ARG A 359 24.69 -36.19 -14.87
C ARG A 359 24.18 -35.06 -15.77
N CYS A 360 24.61 -35.01 -17.04
CA CYS A 360 24.20 -34.01 -18.02
C CYS A 360 23.93 -34.72 -19.36
N PRO A 361 22.76 -35.36 -19.52
CA PRO A 361 22.38 -36.07 -20.75
C PRO A 361 22.15 -35.12 -21.93
N ARG A 362 22.18 -35.66 -23.16
CA ARG A 362 21.87 -34.91 -24.40
C ARG A 362 20.50 -34.24 -24.35
N THR A 363 19.50 -34.90 -23.77
CA THR A 363 18.13 -34.40 -23.61
C THR A 363 17.72 -34.45 -22.13
N GLY A 364 16.94 -33.47 -21.68
CA GLY A 364 16.55 -33.34 -20.27
C GLY A 364 17.68 -32.88 -19.33
N GLY A 365 17.41 -32.88 -18.02
CA GLY A 365 18.41 -32.61 -16.97
C GLY A 365 19.07 -31.22 -17.01
N GLN A 366 18.44 -30.21 -17.60
CA GLN A 366 19.05 -28.89 -17.87
C GLN A 366 19.56 -28.18 -16.60
N GLU A 367 18.86 -28.32 -15.48
CA GLU A 367 19.20 -27.70 -14.19
C GLU A 367 20.27 -28.47 -13.39
N ASN A 368 20.67 -29.67 -13.83
CA ASN A 368 21.61 -30.51 -13.10
C ASN A 368 22.96 -29.80 -12.93
N LEU A 369 23.44 -29.74 -11.69
CA LEU A 369 24.63 -28.96 -11.35
C LEU A 369 25.92 -29.80 -11.41
N ALA A 370 26.95 -29.23 -12.02
CA ALA A 370 28.32 -29.72 -11.94
C ALA A 370 29.25 -28.63 -11.39
N PRO A 371 30.24 -28.97 -10.54
CA PRO A 371 31.18 -27.99 -10.03
C PRO A 371 32.18 -27.54 -11.10
N LEU A 372 32.48 -26.24 -11.07
CA LEU A 372 33.42 -25.58 -11.99
C LEU A 372 34.84 -26.07 -11.73
N ASP A 373 35.28 -26.05 -10.46
CA ASP A 373 36.45 -26.81 -10.01
C ASP A 373 36.08 -28.27 -9.70
N LEU A 374 36.82 -29.22 -10.26
CA LEU A 374 36.57 -30.65 -10.02
C LEU A 374 37.20 -31.19 -8.73
N VAL A 375 38.10 -30.43 -8.08
CA VAL A 375 38.87 -30.83 -6.90
C VAL A 375 38.38 -30.11 -5.65
N THR A 376 38.31 -28.77 -5.67
CA THR A 376 38.11 -27.93 -4.46
C THR A 376 36.95 -26.91 -4.55
N PRO A 377 35.75 -27.26 -5.04
CA PRO A 377 34.67 -26.29 -5.39
C PRO A 377 34.04 -25.47 -4.24
N ASN A 378 34.56 -25.60 -3.02
CA ASN A 378 34.16 -24.86 -1.82
C ASN A 378 35.35 -24.14 -1.14
N SER A 379 36.51 -24.08 -1.77
CA SER A 379 37.71 -23.37 -1.32
C SER A 379 38.25 -22.51 -2.47
N PHE A 380 38.81 -21.34 -2.16
CA PHE A 380 39.37 -20.47 -3.18
C PHE A 380 40.86 -20.76 -3.33
N ASP A 381 41.24 -21.45 -4.41
CA ASP A 381 42.63 -21.78 -4.72
C ASP A 381 42.87 -21.75 -6.25
N ASN A 382 44.01 -22.28 -6.72
CA ASN A 382 44.41 -22.23 -8.13
C ASN A 382 44.16 -23.53 -8.92
N ASN A 383 43.40 -24.49 -8.38
CA ASN A 383 43.05 -25.73 -9.08
C ASN A 383 42.26 -25.48 -10.36
N TYR A 384 41.46 -24.41 -10.43
CA TYR A 384 40.78 -23.97 -11.66
C TYR A 384 41.75 -23.90 -12.85
N PHE A 385 42.87 -23.20 -12.70
CA PHE A 385 43.90 -23.06 -13.75
C PHE A 385 44.60 -24.39 -14.07
N LYS A 386 44.84 -25.23 -13.06
CA LYS A 386 45.36 -26.60 -13.27
C LYS A 386 44.36 -27.49 -14.03
N ASN A 387 43.06 -27.26 -13.85
CA ASN A 387 42.01 -27.93 -14.61
C ASN A 387 41.99 -27.42 -16.06
N LEU A 388 42.13 -26.11 -16.32
CA LEU A 388 42.23 -25.58 -17.69
C LEU A 388 43.42 -26.18 -18.46
N MET A 389 44.61 -26.22 -17.86
CA MET A 389 45.82 -26.83 -18.46
C MET A 389 45.64 -28.32 -18.80
N ARG A 390 44.74 -29.01 -18.11
CA ARG A 390 44.41 -30.42 -18.32
C ARG A 390 43.21 -30.64 -19.25
N LYS A 391 42.75 -29.60 -19.97
CA LYS A 391 41.53 -29.59 -20.80
C LYS A 391 40.24 -29.91 -20.02
N LYS A 392 40.22 -29.58 -18.72
CA LYS A 392 39.17 -29.87 -17.71
C LYS A 392 38.45 -28.62 -17.21
N GLY A 393 38.54 -27.48 -17.91
CA GLY A 393 37.54 -26.41 -17.73
C GLY A 393 36.13 -26.96 -17.96
N LEU A 394 35.11 -26.38 -17.33
CA LEU A 394 33.73 -26.83 -17.51
C LEU A 394 33.04 -26.08 -18.66
N LEU A 395 33.01 -24.75 -18.57
CA LEU A 395 32.43 -23.89 -19.61
C LEU A 395 33.38 -23.78 -20.82
N GLN A 396 32.86 -23.28 -21.94
CA GLN A 396 33.70 -22.95 -23.10
C GLN A 396 34.48 -21.67 -22.85
N SER A 397 33.85 -20.64 -22.28
CA SER A 397 34.49 -19.39 -21.88
C SER A 397 35.59 -19.56 -20.81
N ASP A 398 35.58 -20.66 -20.05
CA ASP A 398 36.71 -21.06 -19.19
C ASP A 398 37.87 -21.61 -20.01
N GLN A 399 37.61 -22.59 -20.89
CA GLN A 399 38.66 -23.33 -21.57
C GLN A 399 39.40 -22.48 -22.61
N VAL A 400 38.75 -21.50 -23.24
CA VAL A 400 39.41 -20.59 -24.20
C VAL A 400 40.51 -19.72 -23.57
N LEU A 401 40.61 -19.65 -22.23
CA LEU A 401 41.71 -18.97 -21.54
C LEU A 401 43.04 -19.75 -21.60
N PHE A 402 42.99 -21.05 -21.93
CA PHE A 402 44.17 -21.90 -22.14
C PHE A 402 43.92 -22.85 -23.32
N ASN A 403 44.29 -22.39 -24.52
CA ASN A 403 44.02 -23.08 -25.79
C ASN A 403 44.99 -22.63 -26.92
N GLY A 404 46.24 -22.31 -26.59
CA GLY A 404 47.21 -21.74 -27.53
C GLY A 404 46.99 -20.24 -27.82
N GLY A 405 46.35 -19.52 -26.90
CA GLY A 405 46.00 -18.10 -27.05
C GLY A 405 46.89 -17.14 -26.25
N SER A 406 46.58 -15.85 -26.36
CA SER A 406 47.32 -14.75 -25.71
C SER A 406 47.28 -14.75 -24.18
N THR A 407 46.42 -15.58 -23.57
CA THR A 407 46.28 -15.74 -22.11
C THR A 407 46.95 -16.98 -21.53
N ASP A 408 47.46 -17.90 -22.36
CA ASP A 408 47.99 -19.21 -21.93
C ASP A 408 49.15 -19.07 -20.93
N SER A 409 49.99 -18.04 -21.09
CA SER A 409 51.09 -17.71 -20.18
C SER A 409 50.60 -17.31 -18.78
N ILE A 410 49.51 -16.55 -18.70
CA ILE A 410 48.91 -16.08 -17.44
C ILE A 410 48.27 -17.24 -16.68
N VAL A 411 47.53 -18.12 -17.38
CA VAL A 411 46.99 -19.36 -16.79
C VAL A 411 48.12 -20.27 -16.30
N SER A 412 49.21 -20.38 -17.07
CA SER A 412 50.40 -21.15 -16.70
C SER A 412 51.18 -20.54 -15.53
N GLU A 413 51.06 -19.24 -15.27
CA GLU A 413 51.64 -18.58 -14.10
C GLU A 413 50.77 -18.85 -12.87
N TYR A 414 49.46 -18.59 -12.95
CA TYR A 414 48.51 -18.78 -11.84
C TYR A 414 48.40 -20.25 -11.39
N SER A 415 48.51 -21.23 -12.29
CA SER A 415 48.48 -22.66 -11.93
C SER A 415 49.68 -23.11 -11.08
N ARG A 416 50.83 -22.44 -11.23
CA ARG A 416 52.07 -22.70 -10.46
C ARG A 416 52.21 -21.77 -9.26
N ASN A 417 51.72 -20.53 -9.34
CA ASN A 417 51.88 -19.51 -8.31
C ASN A 417 50.50 -19.05 -7.74
N PRO A 418 49.98 -19.70 -6.69
CA PRO A 418 48.71 -19.32 -6.07
C PRO A 418 48.77 -17.95 -5.40
N ALA A 419 49.94 -17.51 -4.91
CA ALA A 419 50.10 -16.18 -4.30
C ALA A 419 49.94 -15.06 -5.34
N LYS A 420 50.50 -15.23 -6.54
CA LYS A 420 50.31 -14.29 -7.65
C LYS A 420 48.85 -14.21 -8.08
N PHE A 421 48.19 -15.36 -8.25
CA PHE A 421 46.75 -15.41 -8.55
C PHE A 421 45.94 -14.65 -7.50
N SER A 422 46.18 -14.92 -6.22
CA SER A 422 45.51 -14.26 -5.09
C SER A 422 45.71 -12.74 -5.10
N SER A 423 46.93 -12.26 -5.35
CA SER A 423 47.27 -10.83 -5.45
C SER A 423 46.62 -10.14 -6.66
N ASP A 424 46.65 -10.79 -7.82
CA ASP A 424 46.06 -10.23 -9.05
C ASP A 424 44.52 -10.27 -9.01
N PHE A 425 43.91 -11.30 -8.39
CA PHE A 425 42.48 -11.34 -8.14
C PHE A 425 42.03 -10.23 -7.19
N ALA A 426 42.75 -9.99 -6.08
CA ALA A 426 42.49 -8.87 -5.18
C ALA A 426 42.54 -7.53 -5.93
N SER A 427 43.56 -7.35 -6.79
CA SER A 427 43.74 -6.15 -7.61
C SER A 427 42.63 -5.97 -8.65
N ALA A 428 42.24 -7.05 -9.33
CA ALA A 428 41.15 -7.05 -10.32
C ALA A 428 39.77 -6.83 -9.67
N MET A 429 39.53 -7.37 -8.48
CA MET A 429 38.32 -7.08 -7.69
C MET A 429 38.27 -5.63 -7.21
N ILE A 430 39.40 -5.01 -6.86
CA ILE A 430 39.47 -3.56 -6.60
C ILE A 430 39.13 -2.78 -7.87
N LYS A 431 39.70 -3.11 -9.04
CA LYS A 431 39.38 -2.42 -10.30
C LYS A 431 37.90 -2.56 -10.65
N MET A 432 37.39 -3.79 -10.69
CA MET A 432 36.01 -4.13 -10.99
C MET A 432 35.04 -3.40 -10.05
N GLY A 433 35.29 -3.42 -8.73
CA GLY A 433 34.46 -2.73 -7.74
C GLY A 433 34.46 -1.19 -7.85
N ASN A 434 35.25 -0.62 -8.76
CA ASN A 434 35.28 0.82 -9.09
C ASN A 434 34.85 1.11 -10.55
N ILE A 435 34.18 0.17 -11.25
CA ILE A 435 33.52 0.44 -12.53
C ILE A 435 32.29 1.33 -12.27
N ASP A 436 32.28 2.52 -12.89
CA ASP A 436 31.23 3.55 -12.87
C ASP A 436 30.38 3.66 -11.58
N PRO A 437 31.00 3.77 -10.40
CA PRO A 437 30.25 3.81 -9.14
C PRO A 437 29.52 5.15 -9.00
N LEU A 438 28.21 5.10 -8.79
CA LEU A 438 27.45 6.28 -8.40
C LEU A 438 27.98 6.81 -7.06
N THR A 439 28.33 8.10 -6.99
CA THR A 439 28.90 8.76 -5.80
C THR A 439 28.18 10.07 -5.47
N GLY A 440 28.39 10.60 -4.27
CA GLY A 440 27.84 11.90 -3.86
C GLY A 440 26.30 11.96 -3.92
N SER A 441 25.77 12.66 -4.93
CA SER A 441 24.34 12.81 -5.22
C SER A 441 23.86 12.10 -6.50
N ALA A 442 24.72 11.31 -7.16
CA ALA A 442 24.40 10.62 -8.42
C ALA A 442 23.50 9.37 -8.25
N GLY A 443 23.06 9.07 -7.01
CA GLY A 443 22.18 7.96 -6.68
C GLY A 443 21.60 8.12 -5.27
N GLN A 444 21.05 7.05 -4.72
CA GLN A 444 20.34 7.06 -3.42
C GLN A 444 21.05 6.22 -2.34
N ILE A 445 20.45 6.15 -1.15
CA ILE A 445 20.69 5.08 -0.18
C ILE A 445 19.34 4.43 0.11
N ARG A 446 19.15 3.20 -0.35
CA ARG A 446 17.98 2.38 -0.07
C ARG A 446 18.00 1.93 1.40
N ARG A 447 16.84 1.53 1.92
CA ARG A 447 16.71 0.85 3.23
C ARG A 447 16.31 -0.62 3.13
N ILE A 448 15.77 -1.00 1.97
CA ILE A 448 15.50 -2.38 1.54
C ILE A 448 16.12 -2.43 0.15
N CYS A 449 17.07 -3.32 -0.09
CA CYS A 449 17.86 -3.29 -1.32
C CYS A 449 17.01 -3.63 -2.56
N SER A 450 15.97 -4.46 -2.37
CA SER A 450 15.02 -4.79 -3.42
C SER A 450 14.15 -3.62 -3.94
N ALA A 451 14.09 -2.50 -3.20
CA ALA A 451 13.15 -1.40 -3.46
C ALA A 451 13.83 -0.03 -3.70
N SER A 452 13.60 0.56 -4.88
CA SER A 452 13.93 1.97 -5.17
C SER A 452 13.10 2.94 -4.30
N LEU A 453 13.57 4.18 -4.02
CA LEU A 453 12.91 5.12 -3.10
C LEU A 453 11.43 5.41 -3.43
N VAL A 454 11.06 5.29 -4.71
CA VAL A 454 9.68 5.43 -5.20
C VAL A 454 8.71 4.51 -4.42
N LEU A 455 9.13 3.29 -4.10
CA LEU A 455 8.35 2.34 -3.30
C LEU A 455 8.47 2.59 -1.78
N LEU A 456 9.60 3.11 -1.30
CA LEU A 456 9.79 3.40 0.12
C LEU A 456 8.97 4.60 0.60
N HIS A 457 8.77 5.65 -0.20
CA HIS A 457 7.83 6.74 0.15
C HIS A 457 6.37 6.24 0.23
N LEU A 458 5.97 5.30 -0.65
CA LEU A 458 4.64 4.70 -0.65
C LEU A 458 4.40 3.76 0.56
N ARG A 459 5.44 3.19 1.17
CA ARG A 459 5.36 2.54 2.49
C ARG A 459 5.36 3.56 3.64
N LYS A 460 6.26 4.56 3.64
CA LYS A 460 6.56 5.37 4.83
C LYS A 460 5.46 6.37 5.24
N HIS A 461 4.65 6.88 4.31
CA HIS A 461 3.51 7.73 4.67
C HIS A 461 2.38 6.97 5.40
N ARG A 462 2.23 5.66 5.18
CA ARG A 462 1.32 4.81 5.98
C ARG A 462 1.76 4.68 7.45
N GLU A 463 3.04 4.90 7.76
CA GLU A 463 3.58 4.81 9.13
C GLU A 463 3.64 6.15 9.88
N MET A 464 3.55 7.29 9.19
CA MET A 464 3.74 8.63 9.78
C MET A 464 2.41 9.30 10.16
N ALA A 465 1.38 9.23 9.32
CA ALA A 465 0.08 9.86 9.61
C ALA A 465 -0.60 9.25 10.87
N VAL A 466 -0.35 7.95 11.13
CA VAL A 466 -0.80 7.22 12.32
C VAL A 466 -0.16 7.76 13.62
N LYS A 467 1.02 8.40 13.54
CA LYS A 467 1.81 8.82 14.71
C LYS A 467 1.54 10.24 15.19
N VAL A 468 0.96 11.11 14.36
CA VAL A 468 0.77 12.54 14.70
C VAL A 468 -0.65 12.84 15.19
N ALA A 469 -1.68 12.14 14.68
CA ALA A 469 -3.04 12.27 15.21
C ALA A 469 -3.16 11.83 16.69
N ALA A 470 -2.24 10.96 17.14
CA ALA A 470 -2.13 10.52 18.53
C ALA A 470 -1.63 11.61 19.51
N ALA A 471 -1.08 12.74 19.02
CA ALA A 471 -0.37 13.71 19.85
C ALA A 471 -1.23 14.86 20.42
N PHE A 472 -2.38 15.17 19.82
CA PHE A 472 -3.19 16.37 20.20
C PHE A 472 -4.65 16.09 20.58
N ILE A 473 -5.18 14.89 20.30
CA ILE A 473 -6.32 14.34 21.07
C ILE A 473 -5.81 13.88 22.48
N PHE A 474 -4.51 14.03 22.75
CA PHE A 474 -3.91 13.84 24.06
C PHE A 474 -4.18 14.97 25.07
N MET A 475 -4.26 16.25 24.66
CA MET A 475 -4.44 17.36 25.63
C MET A 475 -5.84 17.44 26.55
N LEU A 476 -8.11 17.80 26.15
CA LEU A 476 -9.54 17.56 26.56
C LEU A 476 -10.15 17.12 25.22
N PHE A 477 -10.72 15.92 25.09
CA PHE A 477 -11.59 15.24 26.03
C PHE A 477 -11.01 14.37 27.17
N PHE A 478 -9.76 13.92 27.23
CA PHE A 478 -8.78 13.64 26.18
C PHE A 478 -8.74 12.10 25.97
N LEU A 479 -7.55 11.50 25.81
CA LEU A 479 -7.19 10.17 26.32
C LEU A 479 -8.03 8.93 25.89
N SER A 480 -8.83 8.98 24.84
CA SER A 480 -9.46 7.77 24.28
C SER A 480 -9.79 7.82 22.78
N THR A 481 -10.07 6.63 22.24
CA THR A 481 -10.56 6.24 20.88
C THR A 481 -9.54 5.74 19.84
N THR A 482 -9.81 4.54 19.32
CA THR A 482 -9.12 3.91 18.18
C THR A 482 -9.95 4.06 16.90
N CYS A 483 -9.33 4.52 15.79
CA CYS A 483 -10.07 4.83 14.56
C CYS A 483 -10.26 3.61 13.63
N GLN A 484 -11.50 3.15 13.48
CA GLN A 484 -11.94 2.38 12.31
C GLN A 484 -12.42 3.34 11.22
N ALA A 485 -12.01 3.12 9.97
CA ALA A 485 -12.39 3.96 8.82
C ALA A 485 -13.85 3.71 8.35
N LYS A 486 -14.82 4.14 9.17
CA LYS A 486 -16.26 4.09 8.88
C LYS A 486 -16.67 5.35 8.10
N LEU A 487 -17.52 5.21 7.09
CA LEU A 487 -18.10 6.37 6.39
C LEU A 487 -18.91 7.23 7.38
N SER A 488 -18.76 8.55 7.35
CA SER A 488 -19.47 9.51 8.21
C SER A 488 -19.94 10.73 7.43
N SER A 489 -21.13 11.26 7.70
CA SER A 489 -21.58 12.53 7.10
C SER A 489 -20.60 13.67 7.37
N SER A 490 -20.01 13.70 8.57
CA SER A 490 -19.05 14.69 9.05
C SER A 490 -17.57 14.41 8.71
N PHE A 491 -17.29 13.46 7.80
CA PHE A 491 -15.93 12.98 7.51
C PHE A 491 -14.96 14.11 7.07
N TYR A 492 -15.48 15.12 6.37
CA TYR A 492 -14.70 16.25 5.89
C TYR A 492 -14.72 17.46 6.83
N ASP A 493 -15.57 17.51 7.84
CA ASP A 493 -15.75 18.69 8.71
C ASP A 493 -14.46 19.08 9.45
N LYS A 494 -13.58 18.11 9.74
CA LYS A 494 -12.26 18.33 10.36
C LYS A 494 -11.10 18.35 9.37
N SER A 495 -11.19 17.62 8.25
CA SER A 495 -10.09 17.47 7.28
C SER A 495 -10.17 18.45 6.10
N CYS A 496 -11.36 18.96 5.81
CA CYS A 496 -11.65 20.07 4.91
C CYS A 496 -13.05 20.68 5.23
N PRO A 497 -13.21 21.46 6.31
CA PRO A 497 -14.51 22.02 6.73
C PRO A 497 -15.25 22.81 5.63
N LYS A 498 -14.53 23.38 4.67
CA LYS A 498 -15.10 24.12 3.55
C LYS A 498 -15.46 23.24 2.34
N ALA A 499 -15.25 21.92 2.38
CA ALA A 499 -15.60 21.01 1.29
C ALA A 499 -17.09 21.05 0.98
N GLU A 500 -17.93 20.69 1.95
CA GLU A 500 -19.37 20.50 1.72
C GLU A 500 -20.04 21.81 1.30
N THR A 501 -19.73 22.92 1.95
CA THR A 501 -20.19 24.26 1.57
C THR A 501 -19.68 24.71 0.19
N THR A 502 -18.43 24.40 -0.19
CA THR A 502 -17.90 24.73 -1.53
C THR A 502 -18.56 23.89 -2.63
N ILE A 503 -18.76 22.58 -2.40
CA ILE A 503 -19.45 21.70 -3.36
C ILE A 503 -20.91 22.13 -3.46
N ARG A 504 -21.61 22.32 -2.34
CA ARG A 504 -23.00 22.80 -2.29
C ARG A 504 -23.17 24.14 -3.04
N THR A 505 -22.22 25.07 -2.91
CA THR A 505 -22.18 26.31 -3.70
C THR A 505 -21.88 26.08 -5.18
N ALA A 506 -21.00 25.13 -5.53
CA ALA A 506 -20.73 24.78 -6.93
C ALA A 506 -21.94 24.15 -7.63
N ILE A 507 -22.63 23.21 -6.96
CA ILE A 507 -23.85 22.55 -7.46
C ILE A 507 -25.01 23.55 -7.55
N ARG A 508 -25.26 24.37 -6.50
CA ARG A 508 -26.28 25.43 -6.55
C ARG A 508 -26.02 26.42 -7.69
N ALA A 509 -24.76 26.83 -7.91
CA ALA A 509 -24.39 27.71 -9.01
C ALA A 509 -24.48 27.05 -10.40
N ALA A 510 -24.52 25.72 -10.50
CA ALA A 510 -24.79 25.01 -11.75
C ALA A 510 -26.30 24.90 -12.02
N ILE A 511 -27.08 24.47 -11.02
CA ILE A 511 -28.55 24.34 -11.11
C ILE A 511 -29.22 25.72 -11.30
N ALA A 512 -28.67 26.80 -10.75
CA ALA A 512 -29.13 28.16 -11.00
C ALA A 512 -28.87 28.65 -12.43
N ARG A 513 -27.96 28.01 -13.19
CA ARG A 513 -27.66 28.32 -14.60
C ARG A 513 -28.44 27.44 -15.57
N GLU A 514 -28.53 26.14 -15.29
CA GLU A 514 -29.39 25.20 -16.01
C GLU A 514 -30.17 24.36 -14.98
N ARG A 515 -31.47 24.65 -14.78
CA ARG A 515 -32.31 23.93 -13.80
C ARG A 515 -32.31 22.41 -14.01
N ARG A 516 -32.30 21.97 -15.27
CA ARG A 516 -32.21 20.56 -15.69
C ARG A 516 -30.97 19.83 -15.18
N MET A 517 -29.91 20.55 -14.81
CA MET A 517 -28.69 19.96 -14.23
C MET A 517 -28.97 19.19 -12.93
N ALA A 518 -30.06 19.51 -12.21
CA ALA A 518 -30.51 18.73 -11.06
C ALA A 518 -30.84 17.28 -11.45
N ALA A 519 -31.61 17.08 -12.52
CA ALA A 519 -31.94 15.76 -13.06
C ALA A 519 -30.68 15.04 -13.57
N SER A 520 -29.79 15.75 -14.29
CA SER A 520 -28.55 15.19 -14.82
C SER A 520 -27.62 14.66 -13.72
N LEU A 521 -27.48 15.38 -12.60
CA LEU A 521 -26.65 14.97 -11.47
C LEU A 521 -27.25 13.80 -10.68
N ILE A 522 -28.58 13.71 -10.57
CA ILE A 522 -29.26 12.54 -9.98
C ILE A 522 -29.05 11.31 -10.85
N ARG A 523 -29.24 11.43 -12.18
CA ARG A 523 -28.98 10.35 -13.15
C ARG A 523 -27.52 9.89 -13.10
N LEU A 524 -26.56 10.82 -13.07
CA LEU A 524 -25.13 10.51 -12.93
C LEU A 524 -24.83 9.68 -11.66
N HIS A 525 -25.46 9.99 -10.53
CA HIS A 525 -25.26 9.24 -9.28
C HIS A 525 -25.90 7.85 -9.31
N PHE A 526 -27.10 7.70 -9.87
CA PHE A 526 -27.74 6.39 -10.07
C PHE A 526 -26.88 5.49 -10.97
N HIS A 527 -26.45 6.03 -12.11
CA HIS A 527 -25.72 5.27 -13.13
C HIS A 527 -24.32 4.83 -12.67
N ASP A 528 -23.69 5.54 -11.74
CA ASP A 528 -22.48 5.08 -11.03
C ASP A 528 -22.80 3.89 -10.10
N CYS A 529 -23.69 4.13 -9.12
CA CYS A 529 -23.97 3.20 -8.03
C CYS A 529 -24.58 1.87 -8.48
N PHE A 530 -25.37 1.87 -9.55
CA PHE A 530 -26.14 0.69 -9.97
C PHE A 530 -25.28 -0.33 -10.74
N VAL A 531 -24.11 0.04 -11.26
CA VAL A 531 -23.24 -0.86 -12.03
C VAL A 531 -22.39 -1.71 -11.07
N GLN A 532 -21.19 -1.25 -10.71
CA GLN A 532 -20.23 -2.00 -9.89
C GLN A 532 -20.22 -1.59 -8.41
N GLY A 533 -20.63 -0.35 -8.12
CA GLY A 533 -20.75 0.23 -6.77
C GLY A 533 -20.64 1.75 -6.84
N CYS A 534 -20.93 2.45 -5.73
CA CYS A 534 -20.78 3.91 -5.66
C CYS A 534 -19.31 4.32 -5.50
N ASP A 535 -18.50 4.07 -6.53
CA ASP A 535 -17.05 4.29 -6.53
C ASP A 535 -16.58 5.35 -7.55
N ALA A 536 -17.51 6.08 -8.17
CA ALA A 536 -17.23 7.12 -9.16
C ALA A 536 -16.47 6.60 -10.40
N SER A 537 -16.61 5.31 -10.73
CA SER A 537 -16.07 4.69 -11.95
C SER A 537 -16.61 5.34 -13.23
N ILE A 538 -17.90 5.74 -13.24
CA ILE A 538 -18.51 6.46 -14.37
C ILE A 538 -17.82 7.78 -14.70
N LEU A 539 -17.03 8.34 -13.78
CA LEU A 539 -16.28 9.56 -14.03
C LEU A 539 -15.00 9.34 -14.85
N LEU A 540 -14.50 8.11 -15.03
CA LEU A 540 -13.27 7.83 -15.79
C LEU A 540 -13.46 8.04 -17.30
N ASP A 541 -12.45 8.63 -17.96
CA ASP A 541 -12.40 8.74 -19.43
C ASP A 541 -11.98 7.41 -20.10
N GLU A 542 -12.26 7.29 -21.40
CA GLU A 542 -11.85 6.15 -22.23
C GLU A 542 -10.32 6.12 -22.39
N THR A 543 -9.72 4.94 -22.23
CA THR A 543 -8.28 4.74 -22.47
C THR A 543 -8.02 3.33 -23.02
N SER A 544 -6.84 3.09 -23.56
CA SER A 544 -6.38 1.74 -23.95
C SER A 544 -6.38 0.69 -22.83
N SER A 545 -6.61 1.11 -21.57
CA SER A 545 -6.70 0.26 -20.38
C SER A 545 -8.03 0.41 -19.60
N ILE A 546 -8.95 1.26 -20.06
CA ILE A 546 -10.20 1.58 -19.35
C ILE A 546 -11.33 1.73 -20.38
N GLN A 547 -12.25 0.76 -20.39
CA GLN A 547 -13.51 0.85 -21.12
C GLN A 547 -14.48 1.71 -20.31
N SER A 548 -14.55 2.99 -20.66
CA SER A 548 -15.31 4.00 -19.92
C SER A 548 -16.81 3.78 -20.02
N GLU A 549 -17.47 3.76 -18.87
CA GLU A 549 -18.92 3.72 -18.75
C GLU A 549 -19.59 4.94 -19.38
N LYS A 550 -18.91 6.09 -19.52
CA LYS A 550 -19.46 7.27 -20.22
C LYS A 550 -19.87 6.97 -21.66
N THR A 551 -19.20 5.99 -22.27
CA THR A 551 -19.40 5.56 -23.65
C THR A 551 -20.32 4.33 -23.79
N ALA A 552 -20.86 3.81 -22.68
CA ALA A 552 -21.90 2.79 -22.69
C ALA A 552 -23.21 3.34 -23.26
N GLY A 553 -24.02 2.50 -23.90
CA GLY A 553 -25.26 2.89 -24.58
C GLY A 553 -26.24 3.68 -23.68
N PRO A 554 -26.52 3.25 -22.44
CA PRO A 554 -27.40 3.98 -21.51
C PRO A 554 -26.86 5.34 -21.02
N ASN A 555 -25.57 5.60 -21.21
CA ASN A 555 -24.84 6.77 -20.69
C ASN A 555 -24.49 7.78 -21.80
N SER A 556 -24.09 7.28 -22.96
CA SER A 556 -23.69 8.09 -24.12
C SER A 556 -24.80 9.03 -24.55
N ASN A 557 -24.47 10.32 -24.72
CA ASN A 557 -25.42 11.41 -25.01
C ASN A 557 -26.61 11.57 -24.04
N SER A 558 -26.61 10.84 -22.91
CA SER A 558 -27.72 10.75 -21.95
C SER A 558 -27.36 11.29 -20.56
N VAL A 559 -26.16 10.99 -20.08
CA VAL A 559 -25.65 11.45 -18.78
C VAL A 559 -24.78 12.70 -18.97
N ARG A 560 -24.99 13.73 -18.15
CA ARG A 560 -24.32 15.05 -18.18
C ARG A 560 -23.94 15.50 -16.77
N GLY A 561 -23.05 16.49 -16.66
CA GLY A 561 -22.65 17.07 -15.38
C GLY A 561 -21.28 16.63 -14.86
N TYR A 562 -20.53 15.82 -15.62
CA TYR A 562 -19.13 15.46 -15.32
C TYR A 562 -18.28 16.73 -15.06
N GLU A 563 -18.46 17.74 -15.91
CA GLU A 563 -17.81 19.05 -15.85
C GLU A 563 -18.21 19.87 -14.62
N VAL A 564 -19.40 19.62 -14.05
CA VAL A 564 -19.85 20.22 -12.78
C VAL A 564 -19.14 19.56 -11.60
N ILE A 565 -18.97 18.23 -11.64
CA ILE A 565 -18.22 17.47 -10.62
C ILE A 565 -16.73 17.84 -10.65
N ASP A 566 -16.07 17.85 -11.81
CA ASP A 566 -14.66 18.26 -11.94
C ASP A 566 -14.44 19.73 -11.52
N LYS A 567 -15.40 20.62 -11.80
CA LYS A 567 -15.36 22.02 -11.35
C LYS A 567 -15.56 22.17 -9.84
N ALA A 568 -16.39 21.33 -9.22
CA ALA A 568 -16.53 21.27 -7.76
C ALA A 568 -15.24 20.70 -7.12
N LYS A 569 -14.72 19.59 -7.65
CA LYS A 569 -13.45 18.97 -7.24
C LYS A 569 -12.29 19.96 -7.33
N SER A 570 -12.11 20.64 -8.48
CA SER A 570 -11.08 21.67 -8.68
C SER A 570 -11.20 22.84 -7.70
N LYS A 571 -12.42 23.25 -7.32
CA LYS A 571 -12.62 24.27 -6.29
C LYS A 571 -12.18 23.80 -4.91
N VAL A 572 -12.49 22.57 -4.50
CA VAL A 572 -12.08 22.08 -3.17
C VAL A 572 -10.61 21.68 -3.14
N GLU A 573 -10.04 21.08 -4.19
CA GLU A 573 -8.58 20.80 -4.28
C GLU A 573 -7.72 22.09 -4.15
N LYS A 574 -8.28 23.26 -4.47
CA LYS A 574 -7.64 24.58 -4.24
C LYS A 574 -7.76 25.10 -2.80
N ILE A 575 -8.68 24.56 -2.02
CA ILE A 575 -8.94 24.94 -0.61
C ILE A 575 -8.36 23.89 0.35
N CYS A 576 -8.32 22.63 -0.09
CA CYS A 576 -7.87 21.44 0.63
C CYS A 576 -7.25 20.42 -0.36
N PRO A 577 -5.96 20.55 -0.71
CA PRO A 577 -5.33 19.68 -1.70
C PRO A 577 -5.33 18.19 -1.29
N GLY A 578 -5.91 17.33 -2.13
CA GLY A 578 -5.99 15.88 -1.94
C GLY A 578 -7.12 15.37 -1.03
N VAL A 579 -8.10 16.21 -0.65
CA VAL A 579 -9.09 15.87 0.40
C VAL A 579 -10.52 16.29 -0.02
N VAL A 580 -11.21 15.47 -0.84
CA VAL A 580 -12.61 15.77 -1.27
C VAL A 580 -13.45 14.54 -1.64
N GLY A 581 -14.70 14.50 -1.17
CA GLY A 581 -15.83 13.76 -1.76
C GLY A 581 -17.18 14.11 -1.09
N GLY A 582 -18.27 14.26 -1.86
CA GLY A 582 -19.62 14.66 -1.38
C GLY A 582 -20.43 15.39 -2.48
N PRO A 583 -21.70 15.82 -2.26
CA PRO A 583 -22.49 15.88 -1.02
C PRO A 583 -23.71 14.90 -1.13
N SER A 584 -25.00 15.12 -0.79
CA SER A 584 -25.75 16.23 -0.14
C SER A 584 -27.02 15.84 0.65
N TRP A 585 -27.55 14.61 0.53
CA TRP A 585 -28.50 14.10 1.54
C TRP A 585 -27.72 13.75 2.85
N ALA A 586 -28.33 13.03 3.80
CA ALA A 586 -27.61 12.42 4.93
C ALA A 586 -26.71 11.23 4.48
N VAL A 587 -25.77 11.51 3.58
CA VAL A 587 -24.88 10.53 2.96
C VAL A 587 -23.60 10.43 3.78
N LYS A 588 -23.25 9.20 4.16
CA LYS A 588 -21.98 8.90 4.82
C LYS A 588 -20.83 9.18 3.84
N LEU A 589 -19.93 10.11 4.15
CA LEU A 589 -18.78 10.53 3.31
C LEU A 589 -17.49 9.78 3.72
N GLY A 590 -16.42 9.96 2.92
CA GLY A 590 -15.14 9.25 3.08
C GLY A 590 -14.92 8.09 2.09
N ARG A 591 -15.73 8.01 1.01
CA ARG A 591 -15.51 7.09 -0.11
C ARG A 591 -14.21 7.43 -0.86
N ARG A 592 -13.69 6.43 -1.56
CA ARG A 592 -12.58 6.50 -2.51
C ARG A 592 -13.06 6.23 -3.93
N ASP A 593 -12.33 6.79 -4.88
CA ASP A 593 -12.56 6.61 -6.31
C ASP A 593 -12.11 5.21 -6.77
N SER A 594 -12.79 4.67 -7.78
CA SER A 594 -12.33 3.46 -8.47
C SER A 594 -11.04 3.71 -9.26
N THR A 595 -10.32 2.62 -9.54
CA THR A 595 -9.20 2.58 -10.47
C THR A 595 -9.60 2.09 -11.87
N THR A 596 -10.82 1.56 -12.00
CA THR A 596 -11.33 0.80 -13.15
C THR A 596 -12.80 1.14 -13.41
N ALA A 597 -13.23 1.05 -14.66
CA ALA A 597 -14.62 1.18 -15.10
C ALA A 597 -14.97 0.06 -16.08
N SER A 598 -16.26 -0.24 -16.26
CA SER A 598 -16.71 -1.32 -17.13
C SER A 598 -17.90 -0.93 -18.02
N ARG A 599 -17.62 -0.47 -19.25
CA ARG A 599 -18.63 -0.24 -20.29
C ARG A 599 -19.58 -1.43 -20.46
N ASN A 600 -19.07 -2.66 -20.42
CA ASN A 600 -19.89 -3.86 -20.60
C ASN A 600 -20.90 -4.03 -19.45
N LEU A 601 -20.49 -3.86 -18.19
CA LEU A 601 -21.43 -3.91 -17.06
C LEU A 601 -22.44 -2.74 -17.09
N ALA A 602 -22.04 -1.55 -17.54
CA ALA A 602 -22.98 -0.45 -17.73
C ALA A 602 -23.99 -0.72 -18.87
N ASN A 603 -23.61 -1.47 -19.91
CA ASN A 603 -24.55 -1.93 -20.94
C ASN A 603 -25.50 -3.03 -20.44
N THR A 604 -25.08 -3.92 -19.53
CA THR A 604 -25.90 -5.07 -19.07
C THR A 604 -26.76 -4.78 -17.85
N ASP A 605 -26.24 -4.04 -16.87
CA ASP A 605 -26.85 -3.95 -15.53
C ASP A 605 -27.85 -2.80 -15.39
N LEU A 606 -27.63 -1.69 -16.10
CA LEU A 606 -28.51 -0.53 -16.05
C LEU A 606 -29.91 -0.87 -16.61
N PRO A 607 -31.02 -0.42 -15.97
CA PRO A 607 -32.37 -0.65 -16.47
C PRO A 607 -32.61 0.01 -17.83
N SER A 608 -33.34 -0.67 -18.71
CA SER A 608 -33.81 -0.11 -19.97
C SER A 608 -35.07 0.74 -19.78
N PHE A 609 -35.27 1.74 -20.64
CA PHE A 609 -36.57 2.45 -20.76
C PHE A 609 -37.71 1.54 -21.28
N SER A 610 -37.36 0.32 -21.72
CA SER A 610 -38.26 -0.74 -22.21
C SER A 610 -38.36 -1.96 -21.28
N ASP A 611 -37.75 -1.94 -20.09
CA ASP A 611 -37.79 -3.10 -19.17
C ASP A 611 -39.21 -3.33 -18.62
N SER A 612 -39.60 -4.60 -18.49
CA SER A 612 -40.85 -5.03 -17.83
C SER A 612 -40.77 -4.90 -16.30
N LEU A 613 -41.91 -4.88 -15.62
CA LEU A 613 -41.98 -4.74 -14.16
C LEU A 613 -41.11 -5.79 -13.43
N ASP A 614 -41.19 -7.07 -13.83
CA ASP A 614 -40.41 -8.15 -13.21
C ASP A 614 -38.91 -8.03 -13.50
N THR A 615 -38.55 -7.51 -14.68
CA THR A 615 -37.16 -7.21 -15.03
C THR A 615 -36.61 -6.11 -14.13
N LEU A 616 -37.37 -5.02 -13.93
CA LEU A 616 -37.01 -3.93 -13.02
C LEU A 616 -36.87 -4.46 -11.58
N VAL A 617 -37.85 -5.21 -11.06
CA VAL A 617 -37.81 -5.77 -9.71
C VAL A 617 -36.60 -6.69 -9.53
N SER A 618 -36.33 -7.61 -10.47
CA SER A 618 -35.17 -8.50 -10.42
C SER A 618 -33.83 -7.74 -10.45
N ARG A 619 -33.70 -6.71 -11.30
CA ARG A 619 -32.52 -5.85 -11.37
C ARG A 619 -32.26 -5.14 -10.03
N PHE A 620 -33.27 -4.56 -9.42
CA PHE A 620 -33.13 -3.82 -8.15
C PHE A 620 -32.87 -4.76 -6.96
N GLN A 621 -33.54 -5.92 -6.89
CA GLN A 621 -33.28 -6.94 -5.88
C GLN A 621 -31.82 -7.43 -5.90
N LYS A 622 -31.24 -7.66 -7.09
CA LYS A 622 -29.81 -8.02 -7.27
C LYS A 622 -28.83 -6.96 -6.74
N LYS A 623 -29.29 -5.73 -6.52
CA LYS A 623 -28.51 -4.62 -5.92
C LYS A 623 -28.87 -4.36 -4.44
N GLY A 624 -29.73 -5.20 -3.84
CA GLY A 624 -30.16 -5.08 -2.44
C GLY A 624 -31.27 -4.04 -2.21
N LEU A 625 -32.00 -3.64 -3.26
CA LEU A 625 -33.08 -2.66 -3.20
C LEU A 625 -34.44 -3.36 -3.30
N THR A 626 -35.41 -2.94 -2.49
CA THR A 626 -36.77 -3.49 -2.51
C THR A 626 -37.60 -2.93 -3.68
N ALA A 627 -38.74 -3.55 -4.01
CA ALA A 627 -39.68 -2.99 -4.97
C ALA A 627 -40.18 -1.58 -4.57
N ARG A 628 -40.23 -1.27 -3.28
CA ARG A 628 -40.56 0.08 -2.79
C ARG A 628 -39.43 1.07 -2.99
N ASP A 629 -38.18 0.66 -2.77
CA ASP A 629 -37.01 1.47 -3.11
C ASP A 629 -36.94 1.74 -4.62
N MET A 630 -37.27 0.74 -5.45
CA MET A 630 -37.37 0.86 -6.90
C MET A 630 -38.42 1.90 -7.33
N VAL A 631 -39.68 1.77 -6.88
CA VAL A 631 -40.75 2.73 -7.24
C VAL A 631 -40.42 4.14 -6.76
N ALA A 632 -39.80 4.27 -5.57
CA ALA A 632 -39.34 5.57 -5.08
C ALA A 632 -38.24 6.15 -6.00
N LEU A 633 -37.21 5.36 -6.37
CA LEU A 633 -36.11 5.79 -7.23
C LEU A 633 -36.58 6.18 -8.65
N SER A 634 -37.51 5.41 -9.25
CA SER A 634 -38.16 5.77 -10.52
C SER A 634 -38.93 7.09 -10.43
N GLY A 635 -39.47 7.43 -9.25
CA GLY A 635 -40.08 8.72 -8.95
C GLY A 635 -39.18 9.94 -9.18
N SER A 636 -37.86 9.76 -9.30
CA SER A 636 -36.94 10.83 -9.74
C SER A 636 -37.25 11.37 -11.13
N HIS A 637 -38.02 10.64 -11.96
CA HIS A 637 -38.55 11.11 -13.23
C HIS A 637 -39.62 12.22 -13.11
N THR A 638 -39.99 12.68 -11.90
CA THR A 638 -40.60 14.02 -11.74
C THR A 638 -39.66 15.14 -12.22
N LEU A 639 -38.34 14.90 -12.22
CA LEU A 639 -37.33 15.82 -12.75
C LEU A 639 -36.86 15.41 -14.16
N GLY A 640 -36.80 16.40 -15.05
CA GLY A 640 -36.06 16.29 -16.31
C GLY A 640 -36.90 15.93 -17.54
N GLN A 641 -36.19 15.50 -18.59
CA GLN A 641 -36.73 15.34 -19.95
C GLN A 641 -36.10 14.12 -20.63
N ALA A 642 -36.90 13.33 -21.32
CA ALA A 642 -36.45 12.23 -22.17
C ALA A 642 -36.28 12.70 -23.63
N GLN A 643 -35.42 12.03 -24.39
CA GLN A 643 -35.28 12.25 -25.84
C GLN A 643 -36.25 11.34 -26.60
N CYS A 644 -36.82 11.84 -27.69
CA CYS A 644 -37.84 11.18 -28.52
C CYS A 644 -37.56 9.70 -28.82
N PHE A 645 -36.31 9.31 -29.08
CA PHE A 645 -35.98 7.90 -29.35
C PHE A 645 -36.37 6.92 -28.22
N THR A 646 -36.38 7.36 -26.96
CA THR A 646 -36.69 6.52 -25.78
C THR A 646 -38.19 6.29 -25.55
N PHE A 647 -39.07 7.07 -26.18
CA PHE A 647 -40.53 6.98 -26.00
C PHE A 647 -41.34 6.95 -27.28
N ARG A 648 -40.71 7.12 -28.47
CA ARG A 648 -41.39 7.14 -29.77
C ARG A 648 -42.28 5.92 -29.95
N ASP A 649 -41.75 4.73 -29.72
CA ASP A 649 -42.51 3.48 -29.83
C ASP A 649 -43.76 3.54 -28.95
N ARG A 650 -43.59 3.81 -27.65
CA ARG A 650 -44.71 3.90 -26.69
C ARG A 650 -45.80 4.86 -27.15
N ILE A 651 -45.47 6.08 -27.57
CA ILE A 651 -46.50 7.07 -27.95
C ILE A 651 -47.25 6.67 -29.23
N TYR A 652 -46.64 5.87 -30.11
CA TYR A 652 -47.28 5.44 -31.36
C TYR A 652 -48.00 4.10 -31.27
N ASN A 653 -47.52 3.17 -30.42
CA ASN A 653 -47.87 1.76 -30.49
C ASN A 653 -48.45 1.17 -29.18
N ALA A 654 -48.33 1.86 -28.02
CA ALA A 654 -48.84 1.32 -26.76
C ALA A 654 -50.35 1.53 -26.59
N SER A 655 -51.07 0.50 -26.15
CA SER A 655 -52.51 0.54 -25.84
C SER A 655 -52.83 1.19 -24.48
N ASN A 656 -51.87 1.21 -23.55
CA ASN A 656 -52.03 1.76 -22.19
C ASN A 656 -51.61 3.25 -22.07
N ILE A 657 -51.88 4.07 -23.08
CA ILE A 657 -51.57 5.52 -23.08
C ILE A 657 -52.82 6.38 -23.26
N ASP A 658 -52.88 7.52 -22.56
CA ASP A 658 -53.89 8.55 -22.80
C ASP A 658 -53.73 9.16 -24.21
N ALA A 659 -54.79 9.10 -25.02
CA ALA A 659 -54.73 9.46 -26.44
C ALA A 659 -54.40 10.95 -26.68
N GLY A 660 -54.91 11.86 -25.85
CA GLY A 660 -54.64 13.30 -25.95
C GLY A 660 -53.19 13.65 -25.60
N PHE A 661 -52.62 12.97 -24.61
CA PHE A 661 -51.21 13.02 -24.25
C PHE A 661 -50.33 12.45 -25.37
N ALA A 662 -50.68 11.27 -25.90
CA ALA A 662 -49.97 10.65 -27.02
C ALA A 662 -49.93 11.59 -28.24
N SER A 663 -51.08 12.11 -28.67
CA SER A 663 -51.19 13.13 -29.73
C SER A 663 -50.30 14.35 -29.44
N THR A 664 -50.32 14.85 -28.20
CA THR A 664 -49.51 16.00 -27.78
C THR A 664 -47.99 15.73 -27.80
N ARG A 665 -47.55 14.49 -27.53
CA ARG A 665 -46.13 14.11 -27.67
C ARG A 665 -45.74 13.94 -29.15
N LYS A 666 -46.60 13.35 -29.98
CA LYS A 666 -46.37 13.14 -31.42
C LYS A 666 -46.02 14.44 -32.15
N ARG A 667 -46.69 15.56 -31.81
CA ARG A 667 -46.41 16.91 -32.38
C ARG A 667 -44.96 17.39 -32.24
N ARG A 668 -44.16 16.84 -31.32
CA ARG A 668 -42.71 17.13 -31.18
C ARG A 668 -41.82 15.88 -31.27
N CYS A 669 -42.39 14.71 -31.54
CA CYS A 669 -41.69 13.44 -31.69
C CYS A 669 -42.35 12.63 -32.82
N PRO A 670 -42.05 12.96 -34.09
CA PRO A 670 -42.61 12.27 -35.26
C PRO A 670 -42.14 10.80 -35.37
N ARG A 671 -42.84 9.99 -36.18
CA ARG A 671 -42.46 8.58 -36.46
C ARG A 671 -41.05 8.47 -37.05
N THR A 672 -40.65 9.42 -37.89
CA THR A 672 -39.32 9.51 -38.50
C THR A 672 -38.67 10.85 -38.17
N GLY A 673 -37.34 10.88 -38.02
CA GLY A 673 -36.60 12.09 -37.62
C GLY A 673 -36.81 12.50 -36.15
N GLY A 674 -36.27 13.67 -35.76
CA GLY A 674 -36.49 14.28 -34.44
C GLY A 674 -36.00 13.49 -33.22
N GLN A 675 -35.06 12.55 -33.37
CA GLN A 675 -34.65 11.61 -32.32
C GLN A 675 -34.20 12.26 -30.99
N ALA A 676 -33.51 13.40 -31.08
CA ALA A 676 -33.01 14.16 -29.92
C ALA A 676 -34.06 15.10 -29.30
N ASN A 677 -35.26 15.23 -29.87
CA ASN A 677 -36.29 16.17 -29.40
C ASN A 677 -36.72 15.81 -27.97
N LEU A 678 -36.69 16.80 -27.08
CA LEU A 678 -36.94 16.61 -25.65
C LEU A 678 -38.43 16.73 -25.31
N ALA A 679 -38.94 15.76 -24.56
CA ALA A 679 -40.22 15.85 -23.87
C ALA A 679 -40.00 15.72 -22.35
N PRO A 680 -40.60 16.59 -21.52
CA PRO A 680 -40.53 16.44 -20.07
C PRO A 680 -41.24 15.16 -19.61
N LEU A 681 -40.65 14.50 -18.61
CA LEU A 681 -41.17 13.29 -17.96
C LEU A 681 -42.36 13.65 -17.03
N ASP A 682 -42.25 14.76 -16.29
CA ASP A 682 -43.36 15.38 -15.57
C ASP A 682 -44.07 16.42 -16.44
N LEU A 683 -45.40 16.35 -16.50
CA LEU A 683 -46.18 17.21 -17.38
C LEU A 683 -46.43 18.61 -16.80
N VAL A 684 -46.26 18.77 -15.48
CA VAL A 684 -46.59 20.02 -14.76
C VAL A 684 -45.33 20.72 -14.28
N THR A 685 -44.41 19.97 -13.67
CA THR A 685 -43.31 20.54 -12.87
C THR A 685 -41.92 19.94 -13.15
N PRO A 686 -41.47 19.76 -14.42
CA PRO A 686 -40.25 19.02 -14.78
C PRO A 686 -38.89 19.59 -14.32
N ASN A 687 -38.88 20.64 -13.49
CA ASN A 687 -37.71 21.22 -12.84
C ASN A 687 -37.87 21.36 -11.31
N SER A 688 -38.93 20.80 -10.73
CA SER A 688 -39.22 20.72 -9.29
C SER A 688 -39.31 19.26 -8.88
N PHE A 689 -39.01 18.94 -7.62
CA PHE A 689 -39.16 17.59 -7.11
C PHE A 689 -40.47 17.48 -6.32
N ASP A 690 -41.47 16.84 -6.91
CA ASP A 690 -42.77 16.61 -6.29
C ASP A 690 -43.38 15.26 -6.75
N ASN A 691 -44.68 15.03 -6.57
CA ASN A 691 -45.33 13.76 -6.86
C ASN A 691 -46.24 13.76 -8.11
N ASN A 692 -46.16 14.78 -8.97
CA ASN A 692 -46.97 14.86 -10.19
C ASN A 692 -46.66 13.71 -11.17
N TYR A 693 -45.42 13.21 -11.25
CA TYR A 693 -45.04 11.99 -11.94
C TYR A 693 -46.01 10.82 -11.66
N PHE A 694 -46.28 10.49 -10.39
CA PHE A 694 -47.18 9.39 -10.03
C PHE A 694 -48.64 9.68 -10.42
N LYS A 695 -49.09 10.94 -10.34
CA LYS A 695 -50.41 11.37 -10.84
C LYS A 695 -50.51 11.25 -12.36
N ASN A 696 -49.40 11.43 -13.08
CA ASN A 696 -49.32 11.18 -14.52
C ASN A 696 -49.39 9.67 -14.82
N LEU A 697 -48.69 8.81 -14.07
CA LEU A 697 -48.80 7.34 -14.22
C LEU A 697 -50.24 6.85 -14.04
N MET A 698 -50.91 7.28 -12.96
CA MET A 698 -52.31 6.91 -12.69
C MET A 698 -53.30 7.35 -13.79
N ARG A 699 -52.92 8.34 -14.59
CA ARG A 699 -53.72 8.87 -15.72
C ARG A 699 -53.30 8.28 -17.09
N LYS A 700 -52.51 7.20 -17.10
CA LYS A 700 -51.91 6.57 -18.32
C LYS A 700 -50.99 7.53 -19.11
N LYS A 701 -50.31 8.45 -18.40
CA LYS A 701 -49.43 9.50 -18.96
C LYS A 701 -47.95 9.32 -18.60
N GLY A 702 -47.52 8.11 -18.21
CA GLY A 702 -46.10 7.77 -18.16
C GLY A 702 -45.46 7.92 -19.54
N LEU A 703 -44.25 8.49 -19.62
CA LEU A 703 -43.61 8.76 -20.92
C LEU A 703 -42.82 7.55 -21.44
N LEU A 704 -42.04 6.90 -20.57
CA LEU A 704 -41.30 5.68 -20.90
C LEU A 704 -42.19 4.43 -20.71
N HIS A 705 -41.81 3.29 -21.30
CA HIS A 705 -42.51 2.03 -21.03
C HIS A 705 -42.25 1.58 -19.59
N SER A 706 -40.99 1.60 -19.17
CA SER A 706 -40.53 1.33 -17.80
C SER A 706 -41.14 2.23 -16.72
N ASP A 707 -41.70 3.39 -17.08
CA ASP A 707 -42.48 4.24 -16.18
C ASP A 707 -43.89 3.70 -15.98
N GLN A 708 -44.62 3.42 -17.07
CA GLN A 708 -46.03 3.06 -16.99
C GLN A 708 -46.24 1.68 -16.39
N VAL A 709 -45.30 0.73 -16.57
CA VAL A 709 -45.41 -0.62 -15.94
C VAL A 709 -45.39 -0.58 -14.41
N LEU A 710 -45.04 0.54 -13.78
CA LEU A 710 -45.15 0.73 -12.33
C LEU A 710 -46.60 0.94 -11.85
N PHE A 711 -47.52 1.30 -12.75
CA PHE A 711 -48.95 1.45 -12.49
C PHE A 711 -49.76 0.94 -13.70
N ASN A 712 -50.03 -0.36 -13.70
CA ASN A 712 -50.68 -1.07 -14.81
C ASN A 712 -51.38 -2.37 -14.34
N GLY A 713 -51.94 -2.40 -13.13
CA GLY A 713 -52.49 -3.61 -12.51
C GLY A 713 -51.42 -4.54 -11.93
N GLY A 714 -50.25 -4.02 -11.58
CA GLY A 714 -49.11 -4.78 -11.08
C GLY A 714 -48.89 -4.68 -9.56
N SER A 715 -47.88 -5.40 -9.07
CA SER A 715 -47.50 -5.45 -7.64
C SER A 715 -47.05 -4.11 -7.04
N THR A 716 -46.80 -3.09 -7.87
CA THR A 716 -46.38 -1.74 -7.47
C THR A 716 -47.50 -0.71 -7.45
N ASP A 717 -48.70 -1.01 -7.96
CA ASP A 717 -49.78 -0.03 -8.16
C ASP A 717 -50.23 0.64 -6.84
N ASN A 718 -50.21 -0.10 -5.72
CA ASN A 718 -50.49 0.43 -4.38
C ASN A 718 -49.46 1.48 -3.93
N ILE A 719 -48.18 1.28 -4.26
CA ILE A 719 -47.09 2.19 -3.87
C ILE A 719 -47.16 3.48 -4.68
N VAL A 720 -47.47 3.39 -5.99
CA VAL A 720 -47.73 4.57 -6.84
C VAL A 720 -48.96 5.33 -6.37
N SER A 721 -50.02 4.63 -5.97
CA SER A 721 -51.26 5.22 -5.41
C SER A 721 -51.06 5.91 -4.06
N GLU A 722 -50.11 5.44 -3.26
CA GLU A 722 -49.70 6.08 -2.01
C GLU A 722 -48.89 7.35 -2.29
N TYR A 723 -47.87 7.27 -3.16
CA TYR A 723 -47.00 8.40 -3.49
C TYR A 723 -47.71 9.52 -4.25
N SER A 724 -48.70 9.22 -5.11
CA SER A 724 -49.49 10.25 -5.81
C SER A 724 -50.37 11.09 -4.88
N LYS A 725 -50.76 10.52 -3.72
CA LYS A 725 -51.55 11.17 -2.67
C LYS A 725 -50.66 11.82 -1.60
N ASN A 726 -49.53 11.19 -1.24
CA ASN A 726 -48.67 11.60 -0.13
C ASN A 726 -47.26 11.99 -0.60
N PRO A 727 -47.02 13.28 -0.94
CA PRO A 727 -45.71 13.75 -1.40
C PRO A 727 -44.62 13.71 -0.32
N ALA A 728 -44.98 13.82 0.96
CA ALA A 728 -44.04 13.74 2.08
C ALA A 728 -43.49 12.30 2.23
N LYS A 729 -44.38 11.30 2.13
CA LYS A 729 -44.01 9.89 2.19
C LYS A 729 -43.17 9.45 0.99
N PHE A 730 -43.51 9.92 -0.22
CA PHE A 730 -42.65 9.78 -1.39
C PHE A 730 -41.25 10.36 -1.13
N SER A 731 -41.16 11.62 -0.67
CA SER A 731 -39.88 12.30 -0.43
C SER A 731 -39.02 11.58 0.62
N SER A 732 -39.64 11.06 1.67
CA SER A 732 -38.96 10.31 2.75
C SER A 732 -38.42 8.95 2.26
N ASP A 733 -39.23 8.20 1.51
CA ASP A 733 -38.81 6.91 0.96
C ASP A 733 -37.76 7.08 -0.14
N PHE A 734 -37.87 8.12 -0.98
CA PHE A 734 -36.85 8.46 -1.98
C PHE A 734 -35.51 8.82 -1.34
N ALA A 735 -35.49 9.67 -0.30
CA ALA A 735 -34.26 9.97 0.43
C ALA A 735 -33.64 8.71 1.06
N SER A 736 -34.48 7.82 1.59
CA SER A 736 -34.04 6.54 2.16
C SER A 736 -33.45 5.59 1.10
N ALA A 737 -34.10 5.47 -0.06
CA ALA A 737 -33.63 4.67 -1.19
C ALA A 737 -32.33 5.21 -1.80
N MET A 738 -32.19 6.54 -1.92
CA MET A 738 -30.95 7.20 -2.35
C MET A 738 -29.80 6.97 -1.36
N ILE A 739 -30.08 6.92 -0.05
CA ILE A 739 -29.08 6.57 0.97
C ILE A 739 -28.71 5.08 0.92
N LYS A 740 -29.67 4.16 0.70
CA LYS A 740 -29.37 2.72 0.46
C LYS A 740 -28.48 2.55 -0.76
N MET A 741 -28.91 3.12 -1.90
CA MET A 741 -28.17 3.09 -3.17
C MET A 741 -26.76 3.65 -2.99
N GLY A 742 -26.61 4.81 -2.36
CA GLY A 742 -25.33 5.44 -2.03
C GLY A 742 -24.37 4.61 -1.15
N ASN A 743 -24.84 3.49 -0.57
CA ASN A 743 -24.03 2.55 0.21
C ASN A 743 -23.83 1.18 -0.49
N ILE A 744 -24.17 1.05 -1.78
CA ILE A 744 -23.82 -0.13 -2.58
C ILE A 744 -22.30 -0.14 -2.84
N ARG A 745 -21.61 -1.12 -2.24
CA ARG A 745 -20.17 -1.43 -2.43
C ARG A 745 -19.21 -0.21 -2.43
N PRO A 746 -19.34 0.78 -1.53
CA PRO A 746 -18.46 1.96 -1.53
C PRO A 746 -17.02 1.58 -1.19
N LEU A 747 -16.06 1.99 -2.02
CA LEU A 747 -14.64 1.79 -1.74
C LEU A 747 -14.20 2.70 -0.58
N ILE A 748 -13.51 2.14 0.42
CA ILE A 748 -13.10 2.84 1.65
C ILE A 748 -11.73 2.38 2.14
N GLY A 749 -11.11 3.19 3.00
CA GLY A 749 -9.85 2.86 3.68
C GLY A 749 -8.66 2.79 2.72
N SER A 750 -8.39 1.60 2.18
CA SER A 750 -7.39 1.38 1.12
C SER A 750 -7.91 0.67 -0.12
N ALA A 751 -9.21 0.37 -0.20
CA ALA A 751 -9.85 0.09 -1.49
C ALA A 751 -10.05 1.43 -2.22
N GLY A 752 -9.68 1.50 -3.50
CA GLY A 752 -9.77 2.72 -4.30
C GLY A 752 -8.71 3.79 -4.01
N GLN A 753 -8.73 4.84 -4.83
CA GLN A 753 -7.81 5.98 -4.85
C GLN A 753 -8.48 7.29 -4.42
N ILE A 754 -7.74 8.40 -4.44
CA ILE A 754 -8.33 9.75 -4.44
C ILE A 754 -7.73 10.46 -5.66
N ARG A 755 -8.55 10.63 -6.71
CA ARG A 755 -8.19 11.36 -7.93
C ARG A 755 -8.10 12.85 -7.61
N ARG A 756 -7.26 13.58 -8.36
CA ARG A 756 -7.23 15.06 -8.38
C ARG A 756 -8.04 15.67 -9.53
N ILE A 757 -8.18 14.91 -10.61
CA ILE A 757 -9.03 15.17 -11.77
C ILE A 757 -9.92 13.93 -11.87
N CYS A 758 -11.24 14.05 -11.74
CA CYS A 758 -12.12 12.88 -11.66
C CYS A 758 -12.08 12.06 -12.96
N SER A 759 -11.83 12.72 -14.08
CA SER A 759 -11.71 12.09 -15.40
C SER A 759 -10.52 11.13 -15.55
N ALA A 760 -9.43 11.33 -14.80
CA ALA A 760 -8.18 10.61 -14.98
C ALA A 760 -7.91 9.55 -13.88
N SER A 761 -7.68 8.30 -14.29
CA SER A 761 -7.04 7.31 -13.42
C SER A 761 -5.53 7.60 -13.31
N LEU A 762 -4.90 7.22 -12.19
CA LEU A 762 -3.49 7.53 -11.91
C LEU A 762 -2.51 7.03 -12.99
N VAL A 763 -2.90 6.01 -13.75
CA VAL A 763 -2.13 5.37 -14.82
C VAL A 763 -1.72 6.36 -15.94
N LEU A 764 -2.52 7.39 -16.23
CA LEU A 764 -2.33 8.25 -17.41
C LEU A 764 -1.82 9.67 -17.13
N LEU A 765 -1.75 10.09 -15.86
CA LEU A 765 -1.23 11.41 -15.49
C LEU A 765 0.31 11.54 -15.52
N HIS A 766 1.04 10.47 -15.84
CA HIS A 766 2.50 10.52 -16.05
C HIS A 766 2.93 10.90 -17.47
N LEU A 767 2.02 10.98 -18.44
CA LEU A 767 2.34 11.34 -19.84
C LEU A 767 2.03 12.80 -20.23
N ARG A 768 1.59 13.65 -19.29
CA ARG A 768 1.53 15.10 -19.52
C ARG A 768 2.10 15.91 -18.34
N LYS A 769 3.07 16.75 -18.70
CA LYS A 769 3.59 17.92 -17.95
C LYS A 769 4.71 17.71 -16.92
N HIS A 770 5.82 17.13 -17.37
CA HIS A 770 7.13 17.67 -17.00
C HIS A 770 7.27 19.10 -17.58
N ARG A 771 6.81 20.11 -16.81
CA ARG A 771 6.98 21.58 -16.97
C ARG A 771 6.12 22.23 -15.85
N GLU A 772 6.64 22.82 -14.76
CA GLU A 772 7.99 23.29 -14.42
C GLU A 772 8.24 23.26 -12.88
N MET A 773 9.48 23.58 -12.48
CA MET A 773 10.05 24.10 -11.20
C MET A 773 9.09 24.65 -10.09
N ALA A 774 9.44 24.74 -8.79
CA ALA A 774 10.50 24.19 -7.90
C ALA A 774 10.32 24.71 -6.43
N VAL A 775 11.23 24.33 -5.50
CA VAL A 775 11.45 24.91 -4.12
C VAL A 775 10.35 24.58 -3.08
N LYS A 776 10.56 23.99 -1.88
CA LYS A 776 11.56 24.03 -0.77
C LYS A 776 11.25 25.04 0.37
N VAL A 777 11.60 24.63 1.61
CA VAL A 777 11.56 25.34 2.91
C VAL A 777 10.14 25.55 3.49
N ALA A 778 9.90 25.11 4.75
CA ALA A 778 8.62 25.34 5.48
C ALA A 778 8.57 25.03 7.00
N ALA A 779 9.29 24.01 7.51
CA ALA A 779 8.78 23.19 8.62
C ALA A 779 9.66 23.05 9.89
N ALA A 780 10.31 24.12 10.37
CA ALA A 780 11.43 24.00 11.32
C ALA A 780 11.24 24.52 12.77
N PHE A 781 10.11 25.13 13.16
CA PHE A 781 10.10 26.04 14.34
C PHE A 781 8.96 25.90 15.37
N LEU A 782 8.23 24.77 15.41
CA LEU A 782 7.00 24.64 16.23
C LEU A 782 6.88 23.29 16.99
N PHE A 783 7.98 22.82 17.58
CA PHE A 783 8.08 21.49 18.21
C PHE A 783 8.49 21.49 19.70
N MET A 784 8.69 22.65 20.34
CA MET A 784 9.39 22.76 21.64
C MET A 784 8.50 23.08 22.87
N LEU A 785 7.17 23.05 22.75
CA LEU A 785 6.26 23.52 23.82
C LEU A 785 5.10 22.56 24.13
N PHE A 786 5.29 21.24 23.96
CA PHE A 786 4.21 20.27 24.16
C PHE A 786 4.67 18.95 24.82
N PHE A 787 5.24 19.07 26.02
CA PHE A 787 5.56 17.94 26.90
C PHE A 787 5.07 18.21 28.32
N LEU A 788 4.02 17.50 28.73
CA LEU A 788 3.70 17.08 30.11
C LEU A 788 2.48 16.12 30.07
N SER A 789 2.32 15.29 31.12
CA SER A 789 1.18 14.40 31.43
C SER A 789 0.82 13.18 30.55
N THR A 790 1.75 12.60 29.76
CA THR A 790 1.47 11.33 29.04
C THR A 790 1.24 10.11 29.94
N THR A 791 0.00 9.64 30.07
CA THR A 791 -0.31 8.31 30.64
C THR A 791 -0.17 7.22 29.57
N CYS A 792 0.50 6.11 29.91
CA CYS A 792 0.88 5.09 28.94
C CYS A 792 -0.16 3.96 28.86
N GLN A 793 -0.98 3.93 27.79
CA GLN A 793 -1.74 2.72 27.45
C GLN A 793 -0.78 1.65 26.95
N ALA A 794 -0.41 0.73 27.84
CA ALA A 794 0.61 -0.28 27.60
C ALA A 794 0.15 -1.32 26.57
N LYS A 795 0.77 -1.27 25.38
CA LYS A 795 0.53 -2.19 24.26
C LYS A 795 1.15 -3.56 24.54
N LEU A 796 0.48 -4.64 24.12
CA LEU A 796 1.02 -6.00 24.21
C LEU A 796 2.42 -6.12 23.60
N SER A 797 3.38 -6.65 24.36
CA SER A 797 4.77 -6.86 23.96
C SER A 797 5.29 -8.20 24.50
N SER A 798 6.18 -8.87 23.76
CA SER A 798 6.91 -10.04 24.31
C SER A 798 7.87 -9.67 25.44
N SER A 799 8.16 -8.37 25.62
CA SER A 799 9.02 -7.81 26.67
C SER A 799 8.26 -7.06 27.78
N PHE A 800 6.94 -7.27 27.88
CA PHE A 800 6.08 -6.43 28.74
C PHE A 800 6.46 -6.47 30.22
N TYR A 801 6.88 -7.64 30.71
CA TYR A 801 7.25 -7.85 32.12
C TYR A 801 8.75 -7.71 32.39
N ASP A 802 9.60 -7.50 31.38
CA ASP A 802 11.07 -7.46 31.53
C ASP A 802 11.59 -6.42 32.54
N LYS A 803 10.78 -5.39 32.84
CA LYS A 803 11.07 -4.37 33.86
C LYS A 803 10.20 -4.49 35.12
N SER A 804 8.92 -4.79 34.97
CA SER A 804 7.94 -4.80 36.07
C SER A 804 7.85 -6.14 36.81
N CYS A 805 8.20 -7.25 36.15
CA CYS A 805 8.39 -8.55 36.78
C CYS A 805 9.32 -9.45 35.93
N PRO A 806 10.64 -9.18 35.87
CA PRO A 806 11.58 -9.93 35.02
C PRO A 806 11.64 -11.45 35.30
N LYS A 807 11.17 -11.88 36.48
CA LYS A 807 11.09 -13.30 36.87
C LYS A 807 9.72 -13.95 36.57
N ALA A 808 8.76 -13.25 35.97
CA ALA A 808 7.42 -13.76 35.68
C ALA A 808 7.47 -15.01 34.80
N GLU A 809 8.01 -14.87 33.59
CA GLU A 809 8.09 -15.95 32.59
C GLU A 809 8.82 -17.19 33.11
N THR A 810 9.96 -17.03 33.79
CA THR A 810 10.74 -18.14 34.32
C THR A 810 10.01 -18.84 35.48
N THR A 811 9.27 -18.09 36.30
CA THR A 811 8.46 -18.64 37.41
C THR A 811 7.27 -19.43 36.89
N ILE A 812 6.54 -18.89 35.90
CA ILE A 812 5.45 -19.60 35.22
C ILE A 812 6.00 -20.87 34.58
N ARG A 813 7.03 -20.77 33.73
CA ARG A 813 7.70 -21.91 33.08
C ARG A 813 8.07 -23.01 34.05
N THR A 814 8.58 -22.65 35.23
CA THR A 814 8.98 -23.60 36.28
C THR A 814 7.76 -24.30 36.89
N ALA A 815 6.66 -23.57 37.14
CA ALA A 815 5.41 -24.16 37.61
C ALA A 815 4.80 -25.11 36.57
N ILE A 816 4.73 -24.70 35.30
CA ILE A 816 4.17 -25.48 34.19
C ILE A 816 4.99 -26.75 33.94
N ARG A 817 6.33 -26.65 33.85
CA ARG A 817 7.20 -27.83 33.71
C ARG A 817 7.05 -28.80 34.88
N ALA A 818 6.96 -28.30 36.12
CA ALA A 818 6.75 -29.15 37.29
C ALA A 818 5.37 -29.86 37.31
N ALA A 819 4.33 -29.27 36.70
CA ALA A 819 3.03 -29.91 36.52
C ALA A 819 3.09 -31.01 35.45
N ILE A 820 3.67 -30.71 34.28
CA ILE A 820 3.76 -31.67 33.16
C ILE A 820 4.74 -32.82 33.49
N ALA A 821 5.76 -32.59 34.32
CA ALA A 821 6.63 -33.65 34.84
C ALA A 821 5.90 -34.63 35.78
N ARG A 822 4.81 -34.19 36.45
CA ARG A 822 3.97 -35.04 37.31
C ARG A 822 2.88 -35.77 36.51
N GLU A 823 2.22 -35.06 35.58
CA GLU A 823 1.26 -35.66 34.65
C GLU A 823 1.52 -35.13 33.24
N ARG A 824 2.14 -35.96 32.38
CA ARG A 824 2.54 -35.51 31.02
C ARG A 824 1.37 -35.09 30.13
N ARG A 825 0.17 -35.63 30.37
CA ARG A 825 -1.09 -35.21 29.72
C ARG A 825 -1.46 -33.75 29.99
N MET A 826 -0.98 -33.16 31.08
CA MET A 826 -1.27 -31.76 31.46
C MET A 826 -0.83 -30.76 30.39
N ALA A 827 0.13 -31.10 29.53
CA ALA A 827 0.50 -30.28 28.38
C ALA A 827 -0.68 -30.07 27.40
N ALA A 828 -1.44 -31.15 27.13
CA ALA A 828 -2.64 -31.07 26.31
C ALA A 828 -3.71 -30.19 26.98
N SER A 829 -3.92 -30.38 28.29
CA SER A 829 -4.90 -29.62 29.08
C SER A 829 -4.60 -28.11 29.08
N LEU A 830 -3.34 -27.71 29.23
CA LEU A 830 -2.94 -26.30 29.22
C LEU A 830 -3.03 -25.63 27.84
N ILE A 831 -2.71 -26.36 26.76
CA ILE A 831 -2.92 -25.88 25.38
C ILE A 831 -4.41 -25.73 25.11
N ARG A 832 -5.22 -26.71 25.52
CA ARG A 832 -6.68 -26.68 25.38
C ARG A 832 -7.33 -25.55 26.19
N LEU A 833 -6.87 -25.31 27.41
CA LEU A 833 -7.32 -24.20 28.26
C LEU A 833 -7.13 -22.85 27.55
N HIS A 834 -5.97 -22.64 26.89
CA HIS A 834 -5.73 -21.43 26.10
C HIS A 834 -6.56 -21.36 24.81
N PHE A 835 -6.80 -22.48 24.13
CA PHE A 835 -7.71 -22.50 22.98
C PHE A 835 -9.11 -22.07 23.39
N HIS A 836 -9.66 -22.68 24.43
CA HIS A 836 -11.02 -22.42 24.87
C HIS A 836 -11.18 -20.96 25.34
N ASP A 837 -10.25 -20.45 26.16
CA ASP A 837 -10.19 -19.03 26.59
C ASP A 837 -10.15 -18.02 25.43
N CYS A 838 -9.48 -18.36 24.33
CA CYS A 838 -9.35 -17.49 23.16
C CYS A 838 -10.47 -17.63 22.12
N PHE A 839 -11.19 -18.75 22.11
CA PHE A 839 -12.19 -19.03 21.09
C PHE A 839 -13.58 -18.55 21.51
N VAL A 840 -13.91 -18.61 22.80
CA VAL A 840 -15.09 -17.91 23.35
C VAL A 840 -14.86 -16.40 23.26
N GLN A 841 -15.92 -15.61 23.04
CA GLN A 841 -15.83 -14.16 23.16
C GLN A 841 -16.98 -13.61 24.00
N VAL A 842 -16.70 -13.15 25.21
CA VAL A 842 -17.71 -12.62 26.14
C VAL A 842 -17.99 -11.14 25.86
N LEU A 843 -19.25 -10.75 26.03
CA LEU A 843 -19.70 -9.37 25.89
C LEU A 843 -19.59 -8.64 27.23
N VAL A 844 -18.51 -7.89 27.43
CA VAL A 844 -18.26 -7.19 28.70
C VAL A 844 -19.06 -5.88 28.73
N GLN A 845 -20.02 -5.78 29.64
CA GLN A 845 -20.62 -4.49 30.02
C GLN A 845 -19.71 -3.84 31.07
N LEU A 846 -19.28 -2.61 30.80
CA LEU A 846 -18.60 -1.77 31.79
C LEU A 846 -19.67 -1.01 32.58
N GLU A 847 -19.80 -1.30 33.87
CA GLU A 847 -20.56 -0.45 34.77
C GLU A 847 -19.85 0.90 34.91
N ALA A 848 -20.53 1.95 34.47
CA ALA A 848 -20.09 3.33 34.61
C ALA A 848 -21.16 4.08 35.42
N THR A 849 -20.82 4.40 36.67
CA THR A 849 -21.69 5.16 37.57
C THR A 849 -21.96 6.55 37.02
N VAL A 850 -23.20 6.78 36.59
CA VAL A 850 -23.85 8.10 36.41
C VAL A 850 -23.02 9.15 35.67
N LEU A 851 -22.93 9.04 34.33
CA LEU A 851 -23.64 9.94 33.41
C LEU A 851 -23.52 9.47 31.94
N LEU A 852 -24.59 9.65 31.16
CA LEU A 852 -24.67 9.41 29.70
C LEU A 852 -24.52 7.94 29.22
N LEU A 853 -25.67 7.27 29.03
CA LEU A 853 -25.74 5.94 28.43
C LEU A 853 -25.30 5.94 26.95
N LEU A 854 -24.08 5.46 26.69
CA LEU A 854 -23.70 4.83 25.42
C LEU A 854 -22.88 3.56 25.71
N LEU A 855 -23.59 2.50 26.12
CA LEU A 855 -23.02 1.17 26.38
C LEU A 855 -22.30 0.63 25.14
N THR A 856 -20.97 0.71 25.12
CA THR A 856 -20.11 0.24 24.02
C THR A 856 -19.85 -1.26 24.11
N LEU A 857 -20.93 -2.01 23.87
CA LEU A 857 -20.98 -3.46 23.76
C LEU A 857 -19.80 -4.01 22.93
N SER A 858 -18.82 -4.61 23.63
CA SER A 858 -17.54 -5.04 23.05
C SER A 858 -17.20 -6.48 23.46
N TRP A 859 -16.81 -7.26 22.46
CA TRP A 859 -16.65 -8.72 22.53
C TRP A 859 -15.17 -9.07 22.67
N HIS A 860 -14.77 -9.64 23.82
CA HIS A 860 -13.38 -9.92 24.20
C HIS A 860 -13.16 -11.42 24.45
N GLY A 861 -11.94 -11.89 24.28
CA GLY A 861 -11.50 -13.26 24.54
C GLY A 861 -9.98 -13.31 24.72
N CYS A 862 -9.40 -14.46 25.04
CA CYS A 862 -8.03 -14.57 25.55
C CYS A 862 -7.82 -13.71 26.82
N ASP A 863 -8.80 -13.67 27.72
CA ASP A 863 -8.85 -12.79 28.89
C ASP A 863 -9.04 -13.55 30.22
N ALA A 864 -8.78 -14.87 30.21
CA ALA A 864 -8.92 -15.77 31.35
C ALA A 864 -10.32 -15.77 31.99
N SER A 865 -11.36 -15.42 31.24
CA SER A 865 -12.78 -15.60 31.59
C SER A 865 -13.08 -17.07 31.94
N ILE A 866 -12.47 -18.02 31.22
CA ILE A 866 -12.60 -19.47 31.50
C ILE A 866 -12.14 -19.89 32.90
N LEU A 867 -11.32 -19.07 33.58
CA LEU A 867 -10.84 -19.39 34.92
C LEU A 867 -11.82 -19.02 36.03
N LEU A 868 -12.84 -18.18 35.78
CA LEU A 868 -13.78 -17.76 36.82
C LEU A 868 -14.63 -18.94 37.34
N ASP A 869 -14.82 -19.00 38.65
CA ASP A 869 -15.79 -19.91 39.29
C ASP A 869 -17.23 -19.42 39.09
N GLU A 870 -18.19 -20.30 39.36
CA GLU A 870 -19.62 -20.00 39.29
C GLU A 870 -20.05 -19.15 40.49
N THR A 871 -20.81 -18.07 40.25
CA THR A 871 -21.40 -17.24 41.32
C THR A 871 -22.83 -16.86 40.95
N SER A 872 -23.55 -16.17 41.84
CA SER A 872 -24.86 -15.58 41.54
C SER A 872 -24.84 -14.54 40.40
N SER A 873 -23.65 -14.02 40.03
CA SER A 873 -23.46 -13.03 38.96
C SER A 873 -22.60 -13.52 37.79
N ILE A 874 -21.89 -14.64 37.93
CA ILE A 874 -20.96 -15.18 36.92
C ILE A 874 -21.43 -16.57 36.46
N GLN A 875 -21.94 -16.63 35.23
CA GLN A 875 -22.22 -17.89 34.53
C GLN A 875 -20.92 -18.51 34.02
N SER A 876 -20.28 -19.32 34.87
CA SER A 876 -18.93 -19.83 34.61
C SER A 876 -18.85 -20.64 33.32
N GLU A 877 -17.76 -20.45 32.59
CA GLU A 877 -17.47 -21.28 31.43
C GLU A 877 -16.98 -22.67 31.82
N LYS A 878 -16.49 -22.88 33.06
CA LYS A 878 -16.08 -24.22 33.55
C LYS A 878 -17.24 -25.22 33.52
N THR A 879 -18.45 -24.73 33.74
CA THR A 879 -19.70 -25.52 33.79
C THR A 879 -20.38 -25.66 32.41
N ALA A 880 -19.81 -25.07 31.35
CA ALA A 880 -20.29 -25.26 29.97
C ALA A 880 -20.01 -26.68 29.46
N GLY A 881 -20.86 -27.22 28.59
CA GLY A 881 -20.77 -28.60 28.08
C GLY A 881 -19.41 -28.99 27.49
N PRO A 882 -18.75 -28.14 26.66
CA PRO A 882 -17.42 -28.43 26.14
C PRO A 882 -16.29 -28.43 27.19
N ASN A 883 -16.52 -27.85 28.37
CA ASN A 883 -15.52 -27.58 29.41
C ASN A 883 -15.69 -28.48 30.64
N SER A 884 -16.93 -28.74 31.04
CA SER A 884 -17.30 -29.57 32.18
C SER A 884 -16.73 -30.99 32.04
N ASN A 885 -16.05 -31.47 33.08
CA ASN A 885 -15.33 -32.76 33.10
C ASN A 885 -14.34 -32.98 31.92
N SER A 886 -13.92 -31.91 31.25
CA SER A 886 -13.31 -31.94 29.91
C SER A 886 -12.06 -31.06 29.80
N VAL A 887 -12.06 -29.87 30.42
CA VAL A 887 -10.88 -29.00 30.56
C VAL A 887 -10.29 -29.15 31.98
N ARG A 888 -8.97 -29.10 32.10
CA ARG A 888 -8.19 -29.30 33.34
C ARG A 888 -7.00 -28.34 33.39
N GLY A 889 -6.34 -28.21 34.55
CA GLY A 889 -5.15 -27.37 34.73
C GLY A 889 -5.44 -26.00 35.32
N TYR A 890 -6.67 -25.71 35.74
CA TYR A 890 -7.02 -24.51 36.52
C TYR A 890 -6.11 -24.38 37.74
N GLU A 891 -5.96 -25.48 38.49
CA GLU A 891 -5.10 -25.64 39.65
C GLU A 891 -3.61 -25.41 39.35
N VAL A 892 -3.19 -25.64 38.11
CA VAL A 892 -1.82 -25.39 37.64
C VAL A 892 -1.62 -23.90 37.33
N ILE A 893 -2.63 -23.22 36.77
CA ILE A 893 -2.61 -21.77 36.56
C ILE A 893 -2.65 -21.03 37.90
N ASP A 894 -3.53 -21.39 38.84
CA ASP A 894 -3.57 -20.80 40.18
C ASP A 894 -2.26 -21.02 40.96
N LYS A 895 -1.64 -22.21 40.83
CA LYS A 895 -0.32 -22.48 41.44
C LYS A 895 0.81 -21.71 40.79
N ALA A 896 0.75 -21.44 39.49
CA ALA A 896 1.67 -20.54 38.81
C ALA A 896 1.45 -19.09 39.27
N LYS A 897 0.20 -18.63 39.33
CA LYS A 897 -0.19 -17.31 39.82
C LYS A 897 0.25 -17.06 41.25
N SER A 898 0.00 -17.98 42.18
CA SER A 898 0.46 -17.88 43.57
C SER A 898 1.97 -17.69 43.69
N LYS A 899 2.76 -18.36 42.84
CA LYS A 899 4.22 -18.14 42.77
C LYS A 899 4.61 -16.79 42.18
N VAL A 900 3.86 -16.31 41.18
CA VAL A 900 4.11 -15.00 40.55
C VAL A 900 3.71 -13.84 41.47
N GLU A 901 2.59 -13.94 42.18
CA GLU A 901 2.19 -12.95 43.21
C GLU A 901 3.23 -12.82 44.32
N LYS A 902 3.95 -13.88 44.68
CA LYS A 902 5.05 -13.82 45.66
C LYS A 902 6.31 -13.09 45.19
N ILE A 903 6.46 -12.84 43.89
CA ILE A 903 7.62 -12.10 43.32
C ILE A 903 7.25 -10.75 42.69
N CYS A 904 5.99 -10.54 42.32
CA CYS A 904 5.47 -9.29 41.77
C CYS A 904 3.94 -9.19 41.99
N PRO A 905 3.50 -8.88 43.21
CA PRO A 905 2.08 -8.87 43.58
C PRO A 905 1.25 -7.93 42.69
N GLY A 906 0.16 -8.42 42.10
CA GLY A 906 -0.77 -7.63 41.29
C GLY A 906 -0.24 -7.20 39.90
N VAL A 907 0.92 -7.71 39.45
CA VAL A 907 1.54 -7.26 38.19
C VAL A 907 1.11 -8.09 36.97
N VAL A 908 0.99 -9.41 37.11
CA VAL A 908 0.83 -10.35 35.98
C VAL A 908 -0.59 -10.92 35.92
N SER A 909 -1.25 -10.82 34.76
CA SER A 909 -2.61 -11.34 34.57
C SER A 909 -2.64 -12.86 34.48
N CYS A 910 -3.75 -13.47 34.87
CA CYS A 910 -3.97 -14.90 34.64
C CYS A 910 -4.08 -15.22 33.15
N ALA A 911 -4.62 -14.30 32.34
CA ALA A 911 -4.65 -14.38 30.87
C ALA A 911 -3.24 -14.53 30.25
N ASP A 912 -2.24 -13.80 30.76
CA ASP A 912 -0.85 -13.99 30.32
C ASP A 912 -0.24 -15.29 30.84
N ILE A 913 -0.60 -15.74 32.05
CA ILE A 913 -0.15 -17.03 32.59
C ILE A 913 -0.68 -18.18 31.73
N ILE A 914 -1.95 -18.16 31.28
CA ILE A 914 -2.48 -19.14 30.31
C ILE A 914 -1.69 -19.11 29.00
N ALA A 915 -1.48 -17.93 28.41
CA ALA A 915 -0.81 -17.80 27.12
C ALA A 915 0.66 -18.27 27.16
N VAL A 916 1.38 -17.97 28.26
CA VAL A 916 2.72 -18.50 28.55
C VAL A 916 2.68 -20.01 28.79
N ALA A 917 1.68 -20.52 29.51
CA ALA A 917 1.53 -21.93 29.82
C ALA A 917 1.33 -22.78 28.57
N ALA A 918 0.49 -22.36 27.61
CA ALA A 918 0.30 -23.08 26.35
C ALA A 918 1.59 -23.15 25.51
N ARG A 919 2.37 -22.05 25.45
CA ARG A 919 3.68 -22.03 24.79
C ARG A 919 4.66 -22.98 25.44
N ASP A 920 4.85 -22.87 26.76
CA ASP A 920 5.86 -23.65 27.48
C ASP A 920 5.44 -25.11 27.67
N ALA A 921 4.14 -25.42 27.65
CA ALA A 921 3.61 -26.77 27.53
C ALA A 921 3.96 -27.40 26.18
N SER A 922 3.62 -26.74 25.07
CA SER A 922 3.97 -27.18 23.71
C SER A 922 5.47 -27.49 23.60
N ALA A 923 6.31 -26.52 23.98
CA ALA A 923 7.77 -26.67 23.93
C ALA A 923 8.32 -27.80 24.82
N TYR A 924 7.69 -28.11 25.95
CA TYR A 924 8.16 -29.17 26.86
C TYR A 924 7.86 -30.59 26.35
N VAL A 925 6.82 -30.76 25.54
CA VAL A 925 6.47 -32.06 24.93
C VAL A 925 6.98 -32.22 23.49
N GLY A 926 7.92 -31.38 23.05
CA GLY A 926 8.59 -31.46 21.74
C GLY A 926 7.97 -30.60 20.63
N GLY A 927 6.92 -29.83 20.96
CA GLY A 927 6.25 -28.94 20.02
C GLY A 927 6.97 -27.61 19.81
N PRO A 928 6.46 -26.75 18.92
CA PRO A 928 7.02 -25.43 18.70
C PRO A 928 6.91 -24.55 19.96
N SER A 929 7.82 -23.58 20.04
CA SER A 929 7.68 -22.39 20.89
C SER A 929 7.48 -21.16 20.01
N TRP A 930 6.84 -20.13 20.55
CA TRP A 930 6.52 -18.89 19.84
C TRP A 930 6.62 -17.66 20.75
N ALA A 931 6.79 -16.48 20.15
CA ALA A 931 6.75 -15.23 20.91
C ALA A 931 5.31 -14.93 21.37
N VAL A 932 5.01 -15.22 22.62
CA VAL A 932 3.80 -14.73 23.30
C VAL A 932 3.96 -13.23 23.49
N LYS A 933 2.94 -12.45 23.10
CA LYS A 933 2.84 -11.03 23.49
C LYS A 933 2.13 -10.98 24.84
N LEU A 934 2.67 -10.23 25.78
CA LEU A 934 2.24 -10.13 27.17
C LEU A 934 1.73 -8.71 27.47
N GLY A 935 1.02 -8.54 28.58
CA GLY A 935 0.32 -7.31 28.96
C GLY A 935 -1.20 -7.40 28.88
N ARG A 936 -1.75 -8.61 28.94
CA ARG A 936 -3.21 -8.82 29.01
C ARG A 936 -3.75 -8.39 30.36
N ARG A 937 -5.06 -8.17 30.40
CA ARG A 937 -5.86 -8.08 31.62
C ARG A 937 -6.80 -9.28 31.72
N ASP A 938 -7.25 -9.54 32.94
CA ASP A 938 -8.23 -10.54 33.27
C ASP A 938 -9.65 -9.99 33.13
N SER A 939 -10.59 -10.81 32.66
CA SER A 939 -12.02 -10.45 32.63
C SER A 939 -12.61 -10.34 34.05
N THR A 940 -13.73 -9.62 34.14
CA THR A 940 -14.63 -9.57 35.31
C THR A 940 -15.87 -10.45 35.13
N THR A 941 -16.04 -11.08 33.97
CA THR A 941 -17.22 -11.89 33.61
C THR A 941 -16.86 -13.05 32.67
N ALA A 942 -17.73 -14.06 32.62
CA ALA A 942 -17.62 -15.26 31.79
C ALA A 942 -18.99 -15.58 31.17
N SER A 943 -19.06 -16.42 30.12
CA SER A 943 -20.35 -16.84 29.57
C SER A 943 -20.42 -18.30 29.16
N ARG A 944 -21.02 -19.12 30.03
CA ARG A 944 -21.41 -20.51 29.77
C ARG A 944 -22.12 -20.70 28.42
N ASN A 945 -23.04 -19.81 28.06
CA ASN A 945 -23.80 -19.87 26.81
C ASN A 945 -22.91 -19.65 25.58
N LEU A 946 -21.95 -18.73 25.64
CA LEU A 946 -21.02 -18.50 24.54
C LEU A 946 -19.98 -19.62 24.44
N ALA A 947 -19.53 -20.20 25.55
CA ALA A 947 -18.76 -21.44 25.53
C ALA A 947 -19.52 -22.61 24.88
N ASN A 948 -20.81 -22.79 25.18
CA ASN A 948 -21.65 -23.80 24.54
C ASN A 948 -21.86 -23.57 23.02
N THR A 949 -21.90 -22.31 22.57
CA THR A 949 -22.28 -21.97 21.19
C THR A 949 -21.10 -21.67 20.25
N ASP A 950 -19.96 -21.17 20.73
CA ASP A 950 -18.81 -20.81 19.89
C ASP A 950 -17.82 -21.97 19.67
N LEU A 951 -17.59 -22.81 20.69
CA LEU A 951 -16.60 -23.89 20.62
C LEU A 951 -17.02 -24.97 19.59
N PRO A 952 -16.10 -25.54 18.79
CA PRO A 952 -16.41 -26.65 17.89
C PRO A 952 -16.83 -27.92 18.63
N SER A 953 -17.84 -28.63 18.11
CA SER A 953 -18.20 -29.96 18.60
C SER A 953 -17.26 -31.03 18.04
N PHE A 954 -17.08 -32.13 18.79
CA PHE A 954 -16.45 -33.37 18.30
C PHE A 954 -17.21 -34.04 17.14
N SER A 955 -18.44 -33.59 16.88
CA SER A 955 -19.35 -34.05 15.83
C SER A 955 -19.57 -33.03 14.69
N ASP A 956 -18.95 -31.84 14.73
CA ASP A 956 -19.19 -30.79 13.73
C ASP A 956 -18.75 -31.21 12.31
N SER A 957 -19.53 -30.81 11.30
CA SER A 957 -19.16 -30.96 9.88
C SER A 957 -18.02 -30.00 9.49
N LEU A 958 -17.27 -30.33 8.44
CA LEU A 958 -16.15 -29.50 7.96
C LEU A 958 -16.56 -28.03 7.75
N ASP A 959 -17.68 -27.78 7.09
CA ASP A 959 -18.19 -26.42 6.85
C ASP A 959 -18.57 -25.68 8.14
N THR A 960 -19.07 -26.41 9.15
CA THR A 960 -19.36 -25.84 10.48
C THR A 960 -18.07 -25.40 11.17
N ILE A 961 -17.05 -26.26 11.20
CA ILE A 961 -15.74 -25.94 11.79
C ILE A 961 -15.10 -24.76 11.04
N VAL A 962 -15.12 -24.79 9.69
CA VAL A 962 -14.59 -23.71 8.85
C VAL A 962 -15.30 -22.38 9.12
N SER A 963 -16.64 -22.39 9.21
CA SER A 963 -17.44 -21.19 9.53
C SER A 963 -17.12 -20.64 10.94
N ARG A 964 -16.97 -21.51 11.95
CA ARG A 964 -16.55 -21.11 13.31
C ARG A 964 -15.19 -20.41 13.29
N PHE A 965 -14.18 -21.00 12.65
CA PHE A 965 -12.83 -20.43 12.59
C PHE A 965 -12.77 -19.13 11.77
N GLN A 966 -13.53 -19.04 10.66
CA GLN A 966 -13.65 -17.82 9.87
C GLN A 966 -14.26 -16.66 10.67
N LYS A 967 -15.30 -16.89 11.49
CA LYS A 967 -15.88 -15.88 12.39
C LYS A 967 -14.85 -15.31 13.39
N LYS A 968 -13.85 -16.11 13.77
CA LYS A 968 -12.73 -15.71 14.65
C LYS A 968 -11.53 -15.14 13.88
N GLY A 969 -11.61 -15.01 12.55
CA GLY A 969 -10.56 -14.46 11.69
C GLY A 969 -9.42 -15.43 11.34
N LEU A 970 -9.63 -16.73 11.58
CA LEU A 970 -8.66 -17.79 11.30
C LEU A 970 -8.95 -18.43 9.93
N THR A 971 -7.89 -18.78 9.18
CA THR A 971 -8.03 -19.46 7.89
C THR A 971 -8.25 -20.97 8.06
N ALA A 972 -8.72 -21.66 7.02
CA ALA A 972 -8.80 -23.13 7.04
C ALA A 972 -7.44 -23.81 7.28
N ARG A 973 -6.32 -23.15 6.94
CA ARG A 973 -4.98 -23.67 7.24
C ARG A 973 -4.58 -23.47 8.71
N ASP A 974 -5.02 -22.37 9.33
CA ASP A 974 -4.88 -22.15 10.77
C ASP A 974 -5.73 -23.13 11.57
N MET A 975 -6.94 -23.43 11.08
CA MET A 975 -7.85 -24.45 11.61
C MET A 975 -7.21 -25.84 11.62
N VAL A 976 -6.79 -26.36 10.44
CA VAL A 976 -6.16 -27.70 10.34
C VAL A 976 -4.85 -27.76 11.14
N ALA A 977 -4.11 -26.64 11.27
CA ALA A 977 -2.96 -26.58 12.16
C ALA A 977 -3.39 -26.72 13.64
N LEU A 978 -4.34 -25.91 14.12
CA LEU A 978 -4.79 -25.94 15.52
C LEU A 978 -5.42 -27.28 15.93
N SER A 979 -6.20 -27.92 15.04
CA SER A 979 -6.68 -29.29 15.23
C SER A 979 -5.56 -30.32 15.41
N GLY A 980 -4.38 -30.06 14.83
CA GLY A 980 -3.17 -30.85 15.05
C GLY A 980 -2.69 -30.93 16.50
N SER A 981 -3.18 -30.07 17.41
CA SER A 981 -2.97 -30.23 18.85
C SER A 981 -3.49 -31.57 19.40
N HIS A 982 -4.42 -32.24 18.71
CA HIS A 982 -4.90 -33.60 19.01
C HIS A 982 -3.83 -34.70 18.79
N THR A 983 -2.60 -34.37 18.38
CA THR A 983 -1.44 -35.27 18.60
C THR A 983 -1.15 -35.47 20.11
N LEU A 984 -1.63 -34.55 20.97
CA LEU A 984 -1.57 -34.65 22.42
C LEU A 984 -2.93 -35.03 23.02
N GLY A 985 -2.89 -35.84 24.08
CA GLY A 985 -4.04 -36.04 24.97
C GLY A 985 -4.98 -37.18 24.60
N GLN A 986 -6.15 -37.18 25.26
CA GLN A 986 -7.09 -38.29 25.29
C GLN A 986 -8.53 -37.77 25.33
N ALA A 987 -9.44 -38.47 24.66
CA ALA A 987 -10.87 -38.19 24.69
C ALA A 987 -11.61 -39.28 25.51
N GLN A 988 -12.76 -38.95 26.09
CA GLN A 988 -13.65 -39.91 26.74
C GLN A 988 -14.52 -40.62 25.68
N CYS A 989 -14.85 -41.90 25.89
CA CYS A 989 -15.61 -42.71 24.93
C CYS A 989 -16.87 -42.03 24.38
N PHE A 990 -17.60 -41.24 25.19
CA PHE A 990 -18.83 -40.58 24.73
C PHE A 990 -18.63 -39.65 23.51
N THR A 991 -17.45 -39.04 23.33
CA THR A 991 -17.19 -38.10 22.21
C THR A 991 -16.87 -38.81 20.88
N PHE A 992 -16.81 -40.14 20.86
CA PHE A 992 -16.54 -40.92 19.64
C PHE A 992 -17.27 -42.28 19.58
N HIS A 993 -18.16 -42.57 20.52
CA HIS A 993 -18.89 -43.85 20.63
C HIS A 993 -19.66 -44.18 19.35
N ASP A 994 -20.52 -43.27 18.90
CA ASP A 994 -21.21 -43.35 17.62
C ASP A 994 -20.22 -43.59 16.47
N ARG A 995 -19.16 -42.78 16.40
CA ARG A 995 -18.16 -42.81 15.32
C ARG A 995 -17.34 -44.11 15.27
N ILE A 996 -17.24 -44.89 16.35
CA ILE A 996 -16.63 -46.25 16.32
C ILE A 996 -17.65 -47.35 16.02
N TYR A 997 -18.93 -47.16 16.31
CA TYR A 997 -19.97 -48.17 16.05
C TYR A 997 -20.63 -48.04 14.68
N ASN A 998 -20.83 -46.83 14.17
CA ASN A 998 -21.76 -46.52 13.08
C ASN A 998 -21.10 -45.86 11.85
N ALA A 999 -19.89 -45.29 11.95
CA ALA A 999 -19.26 -44.58 10.83
C ALA A 999 -18.63 -45.52 9.78
N SER A 1000 -18.92 -45.28 8.50
CA SER A 1000 -18.37 -46.03 7.36
C SER A 1000 -16.94 -45.63 6.97
N ASN A 1001 -16.44 -44.48 7.45
CA ASN A 1001 -15.10 -43.96 7.18
C ASN A 1001 -14.11 -44.24 8.34
N ILE A 1002 -14.17 -45.43 8.92
CA ILE A 1002 -13.24 -45.90 9.96
C ILE A 1002 -12.46 -47.13 9.52
N ASP A 1003 -11.20 -47.25 9.95
CA ASP A 1003 -10.45 -48.50 9.90
C ASP A 1003 -11.04 -49.54 10.87
N ALA A 1004 -11.44 -50.70 10.36
CA ALA A 1004 -12.16 -51.71 11.14
C ALA A 1004 -11.36 -52.29 12.32
N GLY A 1005 -10.04 -52.48 12.16
CA GLY A 1005 -9.16 -52.97 13.22
C GLY A 1005 -8.97 -51.96 14.36
N PHE A 1006 -8.88 -50.67 14.01
CA PHE A 1006 -8.88 -49.56 14.95
C PHE A 1006 -10.23 -49.45 15.67
N ALA A 1007 -11.35 -49.52 14.95
CA ALA A 1007 -12.70 -49.53 15.52
C ALA A 1007 -12.87 -50.66 16.54
N SER A 1008 -12.56 -51.91 16.16
CA SER A 1008 -12.54 -53.07 17.06
C SER A 1008 -11.67 -52.84 18.31
N THR A 1009 -10.49 -52.25 18.13
CA THR A 1009 -9.57 -51.94 19.23
C THR A 1009 -10.08 -50.84 20.16
N ARG A 1010 -10.84 -49.86 19.66
CA ARG A 1010 -11.52 -48.88 20.54
C ARG A 1010 -12.73 -49.48 21.25
N LYS A 1011 -13.53 -50.32 20.58
CA LYS A 1011 -14.72 -51.01 21.17
C LYS A 1011 -14.39 -51.81 22.43
N ARG A 1012 -13.21 -52.45 22.50
CA ARG A 1012 -12.76 -53.17 23.71
C ARG A 1012 -12.57 -52.29 24.95
N ARG A 1013 -12.43 -50.97 24.80
CA ARG A 1013 -12.30 -49.99 25.89
C ARG A 1013 -13.52 -49.06 26.01
N CYS A 1014 -14.34 -49.01 24.97
CA CYS A 1014 -15.57 -48.25 24.82
C CYS A 1014 -16.72 -49.18 24.39
N PRO A 1015 -17.28 -50.01 25.29
CA PRO A 1015 -18.37 -50.93 24.99
C PRO A 1015 -19.66 -50.21 24.55
N ARG A 1016 -20.64 -50.95 23.97
CA ARG A 1016 -21.93 -50.35 23.58
C ARG A 1016 -22.70 -49.79 24.77
N THR A 1017 -22.61 -50.45 25.93
CA THR A 1017 -23.24 -50.06 27.19
C THR A 1017 -22.17 -49.86 28.27
N GLY A 1018 -22.33 -48.83 29.10
CA GLY A 1018 -21.34 -48.44 30.11
C GLY A 1018 -20.07 -47.80 29.55
N GLY A 1019 -19.08 -47.55 30.41
CA GLY A 1019 -17.72 -47.13 30.01
C GLY A 1019 -17.58 -45.74 29.36
N GLN A 1020 -18.62 -44.89 29.35
CA GLN A 1020 -18.62 -43.61 28.63
C GLN A 1020 -17.48 -42.65 29.00
N ALA A 1021 -17.03 -42.68 30.27
CA ALA A 1021 -15.92 -41.87 30.77
C ALA A 1021 -14.52 -42.47 30.50
N ASN A 1022 -14.42 -43.69 29.95
CA ASN A 1022 -13.13 -44.34 29.69
C ASN A 1022 -12.32 -43.53 28.66
N LEU A 1023 -11.03 -43.32 28.95
CA LEU A 1023 -10.15 -42.51 28.11
C LEU A 1023 -9.48 -43.33 27.00
N ALA A 1024 -9.48 -42.80 25.79
CA ALA A 1024 -8.68 -43.27 24.66
C ALA A 1024 -7.80 -42.12 24.10
N PRO A 1025 -6.55 -42.39 23.73
CA PRO A 1025 -5.67 -41.38 23.14
C PRO A 1025 -6.10 -40.96 21.74
N LEU A 1026 -5.97 -39.66 21.46
CA LEU A 1026 -6.22 -39.05 20.15
C LEU A 1026 -5.10 -39.41 19.15
N ASP A 1027 -3.85 -39.49 19.64
CA ASP A 1027 -2.71 -40.03 18.89
C ASP A 1027 -2.41 -41.47 19.28
N LEU A 1028 -2.33 -42.36 18.28
CA LEU A 1028 -2.18 -43.79 18.51
C LEU A 1028 -0.74 -44.23 18.77
N VAL A 1029 0.24 -43.36 18.55
CA VAL A 1029 1.67 -43.67 18.68
C VAL A 1029 2.30 -42.89 19.84
N THR A 1030 2.01 -41.59 19.94
CA THR A 1030 2.76 -40.66 20.78
C THR A 1030 1.89 -39.66 21.59
N PRO A 1031 0.82 -40.10 22.30
CA PRO A 1031 -0.19 -39.20 22.91
C PRO A 1031 0.27 -38.24 24.03
N ASN A 1032 1.57 -38.24 24.35
CA ASN A 1032 2.22 -37.35 25.31
C ASN A 1032 3.43 -36.59 24.71
N SER A 1033 3.54 -36.54 23.37
CA SER A 1033 4.57 -35.82 22.61
C SER A 1033 3.91 -35.10 21.44
N PHE A 1034 4.39 -33.92 21.08
CA PHE A 1034 3.84 -33.15 19.97
C PHE A 1034 4.57 -33.49 18.68
N ASP A 1035 3.92 -34.24 17.79
CA ASP A 1035 4.43 -34.55 16.46
C ASP A 1035 3.32 -34.57 15.39
N ASN A 1036 3.50 -35.27 14.28
CA ASN A 1036 2.55 -35.30 13.16
C ASN A 1036 1.85 -36.66 12.96
N ASN A 1037 1.90 -37.57 13.93
CA ASN A 1037 1.24 -38.87 13.89
C ASN A 1037 -0.29 -38.74 13.83
N TYR A 1038 -0.91 -37.75 14.49
CA TYR A 1038 -2.32 -37.36 14.30
C TYR A 1038 -2.72 -37.32 12.82
N PHE A 1039 -2.00 -36.57 11.98
CA PHE A 1039 -2.32 -36.46 10.55
C PHE A 1039 -2.11 -37.78 9.78
N LYS A 1040 -1.13 -38.60 10.19
CA LYS A 1040 -0.94 -39.97 9.65
C LYS A 1040 -2.09 -40.90 10.06
N ASN A 1041 -2.67 -40.69 11.25
CA ASN A 1041 -3.85 -41.43 11.72
C ASN A 1041 -5.09 -41.01 10.90
N LEU A 1042 -5.31 -39.72 10.63
CA LEU A 1042 -6.39 -39.24 9.75
C LEU A 1042 -6.32 -39.89 8.35
N MET A 1043 -5.14 -39.87 7.72
CA MET A 1043 -4.92 -40.48 6.40
C MET A 1043 -5.19 -42.00 6.35
N ARG A 1044 -5.14 -42.67 7.51
CA ARG A 1044 -5.39 -44.11 7.65
C ARG A 1044 -6.82 -44.44 8.09
N LYS A 1045 -7.75 -43.46 8.07
CA LYS A 1045 -9.12 -43.57 8.64
C LYS A 1045 -9.14 -43.91 10.14
N LYS A 1046 -8.13 -43.44 10.89
CA LYS A 1046 -7.94 -43.66 12.33
C LYS A 1046 -8.05 -42.36 13.16
N GLY A 1047 -8.65 -41.30 12.61
CA GLY A 1047 -9.03 -40.13 13.42
C GLY A 1047 -10.10 -40.52 14.44
N LEU A 1048 -9.87 -40.22 15.72
CA LEU A 1048 -10.71 -40.69 16.82
C LEU A 1048 -12.05 -39.96 16.88
N LEU A 1049 -12.09 -38.63 16.70
CA LEU A 1049 -13.33 -37.85 16.66
C LEU A 1049 -13.88 -37.79 15.23
N GLN A 1050 -15.16 -37.44 15.08
CA GLN A 1050 -15.76 -37.21 13.76
C GLN A 1050 -15.25 -35.89 13.16
N SER A 1051 -15.20 -34.83 13.96
CA SER A 1051 -14.64 -33.51 13.61
C SER A 1051 -13.17 -33.57 13.18
N ASP A 1052 -12.42 -34.58 13.62
CA ASP A 1052 -11.04 -34.85 13.18
C ASP A 1052 -11.01 -35.52 11.81
N GLN A 1053 -11.83 -36.56 11.60
CA GLN A 1053 -11.78 -37.33 10.35
C GLN A 1053 -12.29 -36.52 9.15
N VAL A 1054 -13.25 -35.62 9.33
CA VAL A 1054 -13.74 -34.74 8.24
C VAL A 1054 -12.67 -33.78 7.68
N LEU A 1055 -11.52 -33.63 8.35
CA LEU A 1055 -10.36 -32.89 7.81
C LEU A 1055 -9.63 -33.66 6.69
N PHE A 1056 -9.81 -34.98 6.59
CA PHE A 1056 -9.26 -35.85 5.55
C PHE A 1056 -10.32 -36.87 5.11
N ASN A 1057 -11.16 -36.47 4.17
CA ASN A 1057 -12.34 -37.23 3.72
C ASN A 1057 -12.76 -36.87 2.27
N GLY A 1058 -11.80 -36.58 1.38
CA GLY A 1058 -12.05 -36.12 0.02
C GLY A 1058 -12.34 -34.61 -0.09
N GLY A 1059 -12.01 -33.83 0.94
CA GLY A 1059 -12.26 -32.39 1.00
C GLY A 1059 -11.06 -31.55 0.60
N PHE A 1060 -11.24 -30.22 0.55
CA PHE A 1060 -10.16 -29.28 0.20
C PHE A 1060 -9.03 -29.25 1.25
N THR A 1061 -9.31 -29.63 2.51
CA THR A 1061 -8.35 -29.76 3.60
C THR A 1061 -7.42 -30.98 3.49
N ASP A 1062 -7.78 -31.99 2.68
CA ASP A 1062 -7.00 -33.22 2.51
C ASP A 1062 -5.56 -32.93 2.05
N SER A 1063 -5.38 -31.86 1.26
CA SER A 1063 -4.09 -31.34 0.81
C SER A 1063 -3.18 -30.86 1.96
N ILE A 1064 -3.77 -30.23 2.99
CA ILE A 1064 -3.06 -29.66 4.15
C ILE A 1064 -2.69 -30.77 5.13
N VAL A 1065 -3.62 -31.69 5.41
CA VAL A 1065 -3.36 -32.91 6.21
C VAL A 1065 -2.26 -33.75 5.56
N SER A 1066 -2.31 -33.91 4.23
CA SER A 1066 -1.30 -34.58 3.41
C SER A 1066 0.08 -33.94 3.47
N GLU A 1067 0.16 -32.62 3.63
CA GLU A 1067 1.41 -31.88 3.79
C GLU A 1067 1.97 -32.07 5.20
N TYR A 1068 1.14 -31.89 6.23
CA TYR A 1068 1.54 -32.02 7.63
C TYR A 1068 1.95 -33.45 8.02
N SER A 1069 1.30 -34.49 7.50
CA SER A 1069 1.68 -35.90 7.76
C SER A 1069 3.08 -36.26 7.24
N ARG A 1070 3.55 -35.57 6.19
CA ARG A 1070 4.87 -35.73 5.56
C ARG A 1070 5.91 -34.73 6.07
N ASN A 1071 5.48 -33.54 6.50
CA ASN A 1071 6.37 -32.43 6.87
C ASN A 1071 6.07 -31.92 8.30
N PRO A 1072 6.67 -32.54 9.35
CA PRO A 1072 6.45 -32.12 10.74
C PRO A 1072 6.99 -30.71 11.01
N ALA A 1073 8.03 -30.27 10.30
CA ALA A 1073 8.57 -28.91 10.43
C ALA A 1073 7.58 -27.84 9.93
N LYS A 1074 6.86 -28.11 8.83
CA LYS A 1074 5.81 -27.23 8.32
C LYS A 1074 4.62 -27.18 9.27
N PHE A 1075 4.17 -28.33 9.77
CA PHE A 1075 3.12 -28.40 10.79
C PHE A 1075 3.49 -27.56 12.02
N SER A 1076 4.68 -27.77 12.58
CA SER A 1076 5.20 -27.03 13.73
C SER A 1076 5.24 -25.51 13.50
N SER A 1077 5.70 -25.06 12.33
CA SER A 1077 5.73 -23.64 11.95
C SER A 1077 4.34 -23.02 11.79
N ASP A 1078 3.41 -23.74 11.16
CA ASP A 1078 2.04 -23.27 10.95
C ASP A 1078 1.22 -23.29 12.25
N PHE A 1079 1.44 -24.29 13.13
CA PHE A 1079 0.84 -24.34 14.47
C PHE A 1079 1.31 -23.16 15.33
N ALA A 1080 2.61 -22.86 15.36
CA ALA A 1080 3.14 -21.68 16.05
C ALA A 1080 2.49 -20.38 15.52
N SER A 1081 2.33 -20.27 14.20
CA SER A 1081 1.70 -19.13 13.54
C SER A 1081 0.20 -19.01 13.88
N ALA A 1082 -0.52 -20.12 13.94
CA ALA A 1082 -1.92 -20.17 14.28
C ALA A 1082 -2.17 -19.90 15.78
N MET A 1083 -1.32 -20.42 16.68
CA MET A 1083 -1.34 -20.10 18.12
C MET A 1083 -1.07 -18.60 18.37
N ILE A 1084 -0.16 -17.97 17.60
CA ILE A 1084 0.02 -16.51 17.65
C ILE A 1084 -1.28 -15.79 17.22
N LYS A 1085 -1.93 -16.19 16.13
CA LYS A 1085 -3.19 -15.56 15.69
C LYS A 1085 -4.29 -15.72 16.74
N MET A 1086 -4.49 -16.94 17.21
CA MET A 1086 -5.47 -17.32 18.23
C MET A 1086 -5.26 -16.53 19.53
N GLY A 1087 -4.02 -16.51 20.06
CA GLY A 1087 -3.65 -15.75 21.25
C GLY A 1087 -3.75 -14.23 21.12
N ASN A 1088 -4.17 -13.70 19.97
CA ASN A 1088 -4.46 -12.28 19.73
C ASN A 1088 -5.95 -12.03 19.39
N ILE A 1089 -6.86 -12.98 19.64
CA ILE A 1089 -8.31 -12.81 19.46
C ILE A 1089 -8.87 -11.90 20.57
N ARG A 1090 -8.74 -10.58 20.37
CA ARG A 1090 -9.32 -9.50 21.20
C ARG A 1090 -9.07 -9.59 22.74
N PRO A 1091 -7.83 -9.82 23.21
CA PRO A 1091 -7.51 -9.76 24.63
C PRO A 1091 -7.78 -8.39 25.25
N LEU A 1092 -8.30 -8.40 26.48
CA LEU A 1092 -8.37 -7.24 27.36
C LEU A 1092 -6.96 -6.68 27.65
N THR A 1093 -6.82 -5.36 27.68
CA THR A 1093 -5.54 -4.64 27.86
C THR A 1093 -5.75 -3.27 28.50
N GLY A 1094 -4.67 -2.66 29.02
CA GLY A 1094 -4.71 -1.29 29.56
C GLY A 1094 -5.54 -1.18 30.82
N SER A 1095 -6.74 -0.60 30.71
CA SER A 1095 -7.72 -0.45 31.81
C SER A 1095 -9.03 -1.21 31.56
N ALA A 1096 -9.15 -1.96 30.47
CA ALA A 1096 -10.25 -2.89 30.28
C ALA A 1096 -9.90 -4.20 30.99
N GLY A 1097 -10.74 -4.66 31.92
CA GLY A 1097 -10.41 -5.77 32.82
C GLY A 1097 -9.42 -5.39 33.93
N GLN A 1098 -9.00 -6.40 34.70
CA GLN A 1098 -8.26 -6.28 35.96
C GLN A 1098 -6.93 -7.06 35.93
N ILE A 1099 -6.21 -7.09 37.05
CA ILE A 1099 -5.27 -8.18 37.37
C ILE A 1099 -5.83 -8.88 38.58
N ARG A 1100 -6.40 -10.07 38.42
CA ARG A 1100 -6.87 -10.85 39.59
C ARG A 1100 -5.68 -11.26 40.44
N ARG A 1101 -5.82 -11.38 41.76
CA ARG A 1101 -4.81 -12.04 42.62
C ARG A 1101 -4.98 -13.55 42.67
N ILE A 1102 -6.22 -14.03 42.67
CA ILE A 1102 -6.62 -15.45 42.61
C ILE A 1102 -7.29 -15.66 41.25
N CYS A 1103 -6.89 -16.63 40.44
CA CYS A 1103 -7.38 -16.67 39.06
C CYS A 1103 -8.84 -17.11 38.93
N SER A 1104 -9.45 -17.65 39.99
CA SER A 1104 -10.84 -18.09 39.97
C SER A 1104 -11.88 -17.06 40.42
N ALA A 1105 -11.46 -15.95 41.04
CA ALA A 1105 -12.36 -14.93 41.57
C ALA A 1105 -12.03 -13.53 41.02
N VAL A 1106 -13.06 -12.68 40.87
CA VAL A 1106 -12.87 -11.23 40.71
C VAL A 1106 -12.25 -10.66 42.01
N ASN A 1107 -11.44 -9.59 41.91
CA ASN A 1107 -10.85 -8.95 43.11
C ASN A 1107 -11.89 -8.21 43.95
#